data_AF-A0A7C7VXM9-F1
#
_entry.id   AF-A0A7C7VXM9-F1
#
_cell.length_a   1.000
_cell.length_b   1.000
_cell.length_c   1.000
_cell.angle_alpha   90.00
_cell.angle_beta   90.00
_cell.angle_gamma   90.00
#
_symmetry.space_group_name_H-M   'P 1'
#
loop_
_entity.id
_entity.type
_entity.pdbx_description
1 polymer ?
#
loop_
_entity_poly.entity_id
_entity_poly.type
_entity_poly.pdbx_seq_one_letter_code
_entity_poly.pdbx_strand_id
1 'polypeptide(L)'
;MCEERRTSVQPSPDELRVGLVTDVGRIDDGTFNQYAYEGMARAAQEHGLEAEVIQTRASAEYEGNIRRLIEQGCTLIVTIGSATGPAVERLAMRHPSVHFIVVDHEPLPESHNVTGLVFAEDQAGFLAGALAGLMTERGTVGFVGGVDVPPVRKFMGGFEHGLALTNRRARVVQAYTDSFTDPKAGEEAAGKLVEQGADVVFAAAGASGSAAIRAAARQGVWVVGVDQDEWVTTFEDGRVPGAERLLTSAVKRVDQAVYTAITQAVQGKLRGGVLRFDLTDGGVGLASYHAADAAIPSEVRGKILEVTEGLRTGRIRTRVGPRGEDLLEGFLPRLMAWNWQAALMPLLAIFTALIIGAIFIAAFDPEVWAAFGGGLKAGLATAWQSIAQAYTALFEGSFGSPARIIEGFRLYFQTEDATELLRAVYPLTESLRIATPYIFAGLAVALGFRCGLFNIGAEGQYFVGGLASVYVGYSLKGVPWFIHLPLALGAGMAGGAFWSAIAGFLKAKTGAHEVINTIMLNYIAYRLADYLLQVGGPMARPGDFRPVSPEIETTAYLPQFFPNDPSIRINAGLLVALAAVGVIHWLLFKTTVGFEIRAVGANPRAARTAGISVARNFILAMAISGGLAGLAGAHDILGVIHFMPNAFFSGYGFDSIALALLGKSHPVGVLLAALLFGFLRAGAQRMQGWAHVPIDIISVLQGLIIIFVAAPEVVRLLYRLRAPKVEAEAIFTRGWGRI
;
A
#
# COMPACT_ATOMS: atom_id res chain seq x y z
N MET A 1 39.22 20.27 6.12
CA MET A 1 39.50 20.33 4.67
C MET A 1 39.51 18.92 4.10
N CYS A 2 38.37 18.46 3.60
CA CYS A 2 38.21 17.45 2.54
C CYS A 2 36.72 17.40 2.22
N GLU A 3 36.26 18.54 1.70
CA GLU A 3 34.96 18.68 1.06
C GLU A 3 35.25 18.70 -0.44
N GLU A 4 35.72 17.57 -0.97
CA GLU A 4 35.83 17.39 -2.41
C GLU A 4 34.43 17.05 -2.94
N ARG A 5 33.84 18.06 -3.58
CA ARG A 5 32.63 17.98 -4.36
C ARG A 5 32.72 16.77 -5.29
N ARG A 6 31.84 15.79 -5.10
CA ARG A 6 31.46 14.87 -6.19
C ARG A 6 30.63 15.67 -7.20
N THR A 7 31.29 16.50 -7.98
CA THR A 7 30.70 17.10 -9.18
C THR A 7 30.45 15.97 -10.17
N SER A 8 29.20 15.81 -10.60
CA SER A 8 28.81 15.02 -11.76
C SER A 8 29.77 15.34 -12.92
N VAL A 9 30.51 14.34 -13.39
CA VAL A 9 31.37 14.48 -14.58
C VAL A 9 30.42 14.60 -15.75
N GLN A 10 30.17 15.83 -16.20
CA GLN A 10 29.45 16.04 -17.45
C GLN A 10 30.38 15.64 -18.60
N PRO A 11 29.88 14.91 -19.61
CA PRO A 11 30.67 14.65 -20.81
C PRO A 11 31.10 15.98 -21.44
N SER A 12 32.33 16.04 -21.95
CA SER A 12 32.76 17.20 -22.73
C SER A 12 31.91 17.29 -24.01
N PRO A 13 31.60 18.49 -24.53
CA PRO A 13 30.76 18.65 -25.73
C PRO A 13 31.26 17.86 -26.95
N ASP A 14 32.56 17.62 -27.05
CA ASP A 14 33.23 16.90 -28.14
C ASP A 14 33.13 15.35 -28.02
N GLU A 15 32.58 14.81 -26.91
CA GLU A 15 32.43 13.36 -26.62
C GLU A 15 30.95 12.93 -26.46
N LEU A 16 30.00 13.79 -26.83
CA LEU A 16 28.57 13.51 -26.67
C LEU A 16 28.04 12.60 -27.79
N ARG A 17 27.73 11.35 -27.44
CA ARG A 17 26.99 10.42 -28.29
C ARG A 17 25.63 10.14 -27.67
N VAL A 18 24.57 10.41 -28.43
CA VAL A 18 23.19 10.28 -27.94
C VAL A 18 22.61 8.92 -28.31
N GLY A 19 21.92 8.29 -27.38
CA GLY A 19 21.19 7.05 -27.61
C GLY A 19 19.74 7.21 -27.21
N LEU A 20 18.81 6.58 -27.92
CA LEU A 20 17.38 6.58 -27.58
C LEU A 20 16.82 5.17 -27.51
N VAL A 21 16.15 4.86 -26.40
CA VAL A 21 15.36 3.64 -26.22
C VAL A 21 13.88 4.01 -26.21
N THR A 22 13.13 3.47 -27.17
CA THR A 22 11.68 3.67 -27.21
C THR A 22 10.99 2.94 -26.07
N ASP A 23 9.78 3.39 -25.74
CA ASP A 23 8.82 2.52 -25.07
C ASP A 23 8.44 1.35 -26.01
N VAL A 24 7.56 0.44 -25.58
CA VAL A 24 6.99 -0.58 -26.46
C VAL A 24 6.30 0.12 -27.64
N GLY A 25 6.87 -0.03 -28.83
CA GLY A 25 6.39 0.72 -29.99
C GLY A 25 7.48 0.98 -31.02
N ARG A 26 7.16 1.88 -31.95
CA ARG A 26 8.03 2.24 -33.07
C ARG A 26 8.23 3.74 -33.14
N ILE A 27 9.31 4.19 -33.79
CA ILE A 27 9.60 5.63 -33.97
C ILE A 27 8.72 6.30 -35.03
N ASP A 28 7.93 5.54 -35.76
CA ASP A 28 6.94 5.98 -36.75
C ASP A 28 5.51 5.71 -36.25
N ASP A 29 5.31 5.69 -34.93
CA ASP A 29 4.01 5.36 -34.30
C ASP A 29 2.96 6.47 -34.42
N GLY A 30 3.31 7.62 -35.00
CA GLY A 30 2.40 8.75 -35.12
C GLY A 30 1.91 9.22 -33.76
N THR A 31 2.68 9.06 -32.68
CA THR A 31 2.36 9.60 -31.35
C THR A 31 3.65 9.82 -30.52
N PHE A 32 3.78 9.12 -29.40
CA PHE A 32 4.67 9.45 -28.30
C PHE A 32 6.14 9.11 -28.58
N ASN A 33 6.43 7.97 -29.21
CA ASN A 33 7.82 7.60 -29.51
C ASN A 33 8.37 8.42 -30.69
N GLN A 34 7.53 8.70 -31.69
CA GLN A 34 7.92 9.51 -32.83
C GLN A 34 8.40 10.90 -32.41
N TYR A 35 7.67 11.61 -31.54
CA TYR A 35 8.06 12.95 -31.11
C TYR A 35 9.38 12.97 -30.33
N ALA A 36 9.58 11.99 -29.44
CA ALA A 36 10.85 11.87 -28.74
C ALA A 36 12.02 11.61 -29.72
N TYR A 37 11.80 10.77 -30.73
CA TYR A 37 12.78 10.52 -31.78
C TYR A 37 13.06 11.77 -32.62
N GLU A 38 12.04 12.50 -33.08
CA GLU A 38 12.18 13.73 -33.86
C GLU A 38 12.92 14.83 -33.08
N GLY A 39 12.60 14.98 -31.79
CA GLY A 39 13.30 15.90 -30.90
C GLY A 39 14.79 15.57 -30.77
N MET A 40 15.11 14.27 -30.60
CA MET A 40 16.49 13.80 -30.56
C MET A 40 17.20 13.97 -31.91
N ALA A 41 16.57 13.57 -33.02
CA ALA A 41 17.12 13.65 -34.36
C ALA A 41 17.42 15.09 -34.76
N ARG A 42 16.51 16.03 -34.45
CA ARG A 42 16.73 17.46 -34.67
C ARG A 42 17.94 17.97 -33.89
N ALA A 43 18.02 17.65 -32.60
CA ALA A 43 19.15 18.06 -31.77
C ALA A 43 20.47 17.45 -32.26
N ALA A 44 20.46 16.18 -32.65
CA ALA A 44 21.64 15.51 -33.19
C ALA A 44 22.11 16.13 -34.51
N GLN A 45 21.19 16.45 -35.41
CA GLN A 45 21.51 17.11 -36.68
C GLN A 45 22.08 18.52 -36.48
N GLU A 46 21.46 19.32 -35.61
CA GLU A 46 21.85 20.73 -35.38
C GLU A 46 23.19 20.86 -34.66
N HIS A 47 23.46 19.96 -33.70
CA HIS A 47 24.69 19.98 -32.89
C HIS A 47 25.77 19.01 -33.39
N GLY A 48 25.54 18.31 -34.51
CA GLY A 48 26.50 17.38 -35.10
C GLY A 48 26.80 16.14 -34.25
N LEU A 49 25.82 15.62 -33.51
CA LEU A 49 25.97 14.48 -32.60
C LEU A 49 25.76 13.15 -33.33
N GLU A 50 26.52 12.12 -32.96
CA GLU A 50 26.21 10.74 -33.32
C GLU A 50 25.00 10.23 -32.53
N ALA A 51 24.02 9.64 -33.22
CA ALA A 51 22.77 9.17 -32.63
C ALA A 51 22.53 7.68 -32.90
N GLU A 52 22.17 6.93 -31.85
CA GLU A 52 21.77 5.52 -31.91
C GLU A 52 20.34 5.34 -31.41
N VAL A 53 19.57 4.44 -32.02
CA VAL A 53 18.17 4.19 -31.65
C VAL A 53 17.90 2.70 -31.50
N ILE A 54 17.26 2.33 -30.40
CA ILE A 54 16.77 0.97 -30.16
C ILE A 54 15.26 1.01 -29.93
N GLN A 55 14.51 0.35 -30.82
CA GLN A 55 13.07 0.16 -30.70
C GLN A 55 12.77 -1.05 -29.82
N THR A 56 11.99 -0.84 -28.76
CA THR A 56 11.64 -1.87 -27.77
C THR A 56 10.38 -2.63 -28.18
N ARG A 57 10.43 -3.96 -28.10
CA ARG A 57 9.28 -4.82 -28.44
C ARG A 57 8.46 -5.22 -27.21
N ALA A 58 9.13 -5.39 -26.07
CA ALA A 58 8.51 -5.79 -24.83
C ALA A 58 9.16 -5.08 -23.64
N SER A 59 8.38 -4.78 -22.61
CA SER A 59 8.85 -4.05 -21.43
C SER A 59 9.97 -4.75 -20.66
N ALA A 60 10.07 -6.08 -20.76
CA ALA A 60 11.17 -6.86 -20.17
C ALA A 60 12.54 -6.53 -20.79
N GLU A 61 12.59 -5.91 -21.98
CA GLU A 61 13.81 -5.62 -22.72
C GLU A 61 14.45 -4.28 -22.34
N TYR A 62 13.75 -3.38 -21.64
CA TYR A 62 14.24 -2.00 -21.39
C TYR A 62 15.65 -1.97 -20.80
N GLU A 63 15.92 -2.73 -19.73
CA GLU A 63 17.24 -2.68 -19.08
C GLU A 63 18.34 -3.24 -20.00
N GLY A 64 18.03 -4.24 -20.84
CA GLY A 64 18.95 -4.78 -21.83
C GLY A 64 19.25 -3.77 -22.95
N ASN A 65 18.23 -3.09 -23.47
CA ASN A 65 18.36 -2.09 -24.51
C ASN A 65 19.17 -0.87 -24.04
N ILE A 66 18.92 -0.39 -22.82
CA ILE A 66 19.69 0.72 -22.24
C ILE A 66 21.16 0.33 -22.06
N ARG A 67 21.46 -0.88 -21.54
CA ARG A 67 22.84 -1.36 -21.41
C ARG A 67 23.56 -1.44 -22.76
N ARG A 68 22.88 -1.88 -23.81
CA ARG A 68 23.45 -1.96 -25.16
C ARG A 68 23.90 -0.57 -25.66
N LEU A 69 23.13 0.48 -25.42
CA LEU A 69 23.54 1.86 -25.77
C LEU A 69 24.77 2.31 -24.97
N ILE A 70 24.84 1.97 -23.69
CA ILE A 70 26.03 2.25 -22.85
C ILE A 70 27.26 1.54 -23.42
N GLU A 71 27.13 0.25 -23.78
CA GLU A 71 28.19 -0.55 -24.39
C GLU A 71 28.62 -0.02 -25.78
N GLN A 72 27.69 0.59 -26.51
CA GLN A 72 27.97 1.29 -27.77
C GLN A 72 28.64 2.66 -27.59
N GLY A 73 28.83 3.11 -26.34
CA GLY A 73 29.53 4.36 -26.02
C GLY A 73 28.62 5.60 -25.96
N CYS A 74 27.29 5.44 -25.90
CA CYS A 74 26.40 6.57 -25.68
C CYS A 74 26.60 7.16 -24.28
N THR A 75 26.95 8.45 -24.21
CA THR A 75 27.16 9.21 -22.98
C THR A 75 25.92 9.99 -22.54
N LEU A 76 24.95 10.18 -23.46
CA LEU A 76 23.64 10.76 -23.19
C LEU A 76 22.55 9.80 -23.67
N ILE A 77 21.73 9.26 -22.76
CA ILE A 77 20.70 8.27 -23.12
C ILE A 77 19.31 8.80 -22.82
N VAL A 78 18.48 8.91 -23.85
CA VAL A 78 17.06 9.22 -23.78
C VAL A 78 16.26 7.93 -23.67
N THR A 79 15.35 7.85 -22.70
CA THR A 79 14.37 6.77 -22.61
C THR A 79 12.96 7.34 -22.53
N ILE A 80 12.01 6.61 -23.10
CA ILE A 80 10.66 7.11 -23.33
C ILE A 80 9.67 6.38 -22.42
N GLY A 81 8.86 7.14 -21.68
CA GLY A 81 7.77 6.63 -20.86
C GLY A 81 8.16 6.29 -19.43
N SER A 82 7.21 6.42 -18.50
CA SER A 82 7.42 6.15 -17.08
C SER A 82 7.88 4.71 -16.77
N ALA A 83 7.61 3.77 -17.68
CA ALA A 83 7.95 2.35 -17.52
C ALA A 83 9.46 2.07 -17.56
N THR A 84 10.25 2.92 -18.24
CA THR A 84 11.72 2.78 -18.31
C THR A 84 12.41 3.31 -17.05
N GLY A 85 11.76 4.23 -16.32
CA GLY A 85 12.28 4.92 -15.15
C GLY A 85 12.99 4.01 -14.14
N PRO A 86 12.34 2.95 -13.61
CA PRO A 86 12.97 2.04 -12.66
C PRO A 86 14.26 1.38 -13.17
N ALA A 87 14.35 1.09 -14.48
CA ALA A 87 15.56 0.53 -15.08
C ALA A 87 16.66 1.58 -15.22
N VAL A 88 16.31 2.80 -15.61
CA VAL A 88 17.23 3.94 -15.68
C VAL A 88 17.81 4.24 -14.31
N GLU A 89 16.99 4.34 -13.25
CA GLU A 89 17.47 4.62 -11.89
C GLU A 89 18.54 3.61 -11.43
N ARG A 90 18.35 2.31 -11.74
CA ARG A 90 19.32 1.26 -11.42
C ARG A 90 20.61 1.35 -12.23
N LEU A 91 20.55 1.85 -13.46
CA LEU A 91 21.71 1.97 -14.35
C LEU A 91 22.47 3.29 -14.10
N ALA A 92 21.77 4.37 -13.82
CA ALA A 92 22.33 5.67 -13.49
C ALA A 92 23.31 5.60 -12.31
N MET A 93 22.97 4.87 -11.26
CA MET A 93 23.86 4.63 -10.11
C MET A 93 25.14 3.86 -10.47
N ARG A 94 25.09 3.00 -11.49
CA ARG A 94 26.23 2.16 -11.93
C ARG A 94 27.09 2.83 -13.00
N HIS A 95 26.55 3.83 -13.69
CA HIS A 95 27.19 4.52 -14.80
C HIS A 95 27.15 6.05 -14.57
N PRO A 96 27.88 6.57 -13.57
CA PRO A 96 27.84 8.00 -13.22
C PRO A 96 28.39 8.92 -14.31
N SER A 97 29.11 8.38 -15.30
CA SER A 97 29.61 9.09 -16.48
C SER A 97 28.59 9.18 -17.62
N VAL A 98 27.47 8.46 -17.53
CA VAL A 98 26.37 8.53 -18.49
C VAL A 98 25.26 9.37 -17.89
N HIS A 99 24.76 10.34 -18.64
CA HIS A 99 23.61 11.15 -18.24
C HIS A 99 22.35 10.59 -18.90
N PHE A 100 21.30 10.37 -18.12
CA PHE A 100 20.04 9.82 -18.61
C PHE A 100 18.97 10.91 -18.67
N ILE A 101 18.21 10.93 -19.75
CA ILE A 101 17.02 11.75 -19.93
C ILE A 101 15.82 10.79 -19.97
N VAL A 102 14.82 10.99 -19.13
CA VAL A 102 13.66 10.09 -19.05
C VAL A 102 12.38 10.90 -19.25
N VAL A 103 11.66 10.60 -20.33
CA VAL A 103 10.35 11.19 -20.60
C VAL A 103 9.32 10.56 -19.65
N ASP A 104 8.49 11.40 -19.01
CA ASP A 104 7.41 11.00 -18.09
C ASP A 104 7.85 10.33 -16.79
N HIS A 105 9.06 10.62 -16.33
CA HIS A 105 9.58 10.08 -15.08
C HIS A 105 10.13 11.20 -14.19
N GLU A 106 9.79 11.13 -12.91
CA GLU A 106 10.36 12.02 -11.90
C GLU A 106 11.55 11.30 -11.24
N PRO A 107 12.78 11.81 -11.38
CA PRO A 107 13.97 11.11 -10.89
C PRO A 107 14.01 11.01 -9.37
N LEU A 108 14.69 9.98 -8.87
CA LEU A 108 15.00 9.90 -7.44
C LEU A 108 15.94 11.05 -7.01
N PRO A 109 15.78 11.61 -5.79
CA PRO A 109 16.63 12.71 -5.30
C PRO A 109 18.14 12.43 -5.36
N GLU A 110 18.51 11.16 -5.19
CA GLU A 110 19.87 10.64 -5.24
C GLU A 110 20.46 10.50 -6.66
N SER A 111 19.62 10.54 -7.69
CA SER A 111 20.02 10.28 -9.08
C SER A 111 20.50 11.53 -9.79
N HIS A 112 21.71 11.99 -9.45
CA HIS A 112 22.29 13.24 -9.93
C HIS A 112 22.57 13.28 -11.45
N ASN A 113 22.64 12.12 -12.11
CA ASN A 113 22.83 11.96 -13.55
C ASN A 113 21.54 11.54 -14.29
N VAL A 114 20.36 11.78 -13.71
CA VAL A 114 19.07 11.51 -14.34
C VAL A 114 18.25 12.80 -14.41
N THR A 115 17.87 13.19 -15.62
CA THR A 115 16.95 14.30 -15.88
C THR A 115 15.59 13.75 -16.30
N GLY A 116 14.55 14.05 -15.53
CA GLY A 116 13.18 13.69 -15.86
C GLY A 116 12.50 14.82 -16.63
N LEU A 117 11.85 14.50 -17.75
CA LEU A 117 11.01 15.43 -18.51
C LEU A 117 9.57 15.19 -18.10
N VAL A 118 9.01 16.10 -17.30
CA VAL A 118 7.67 15.97 -16.72
C VAL A 118 6.77 17.07 -17.28
N PHE A 119 5.55 16.70 -17.66
CA PHE A 119 4.61 17.62 -18.29
C PHE A 119 3.47 17.97 -17.36
N ALA A 120 2.72 19.01 -17.66
CA ALA A 120 1.45 19.33 -17.01
C ALA A 120 0.28 18.79 -17.86
N GLU A 121 0.20 17.46 -18.04
CA GLU A 121 -0.87 16.82 -18.84
C GLU A 121 -2.27 17.18 -18.35
N ASP A 122 -2.41 17.46 -17.06
CA ASP A 122 -3.63 17.94 -16.45
C ASP A 122 -4.08 19.29 -17.01
N GLN A 123 -3.17 20.18 -17.38
CA GLN A 123 -3.53 21.46 -18.00
C GLN A 123 -4.06 21.27 -19.43
N ALA A 124 -3.41 20.43 -20.24
CA ALA A 124 -3.88 20.11 -21.58
C ALA A 124 -5.21 19.35 -21.55
N GLY A 125 -5.34 18.37 -20.65
CA GLY A 125 -6.60 17.69 -20.37
C GLY A 125 -7.69 18.67 -19.96
N PHE A 126 -7.38 19.64 -19.09
CA PHE A 126 -8.33 20.68 -18.66
C PHE A 126 -8.83 21.53 -19.81
N LEU A 127 -7.95 21.94 -20.73
CA LEU A 127 -8.36 22.67 -21.92
C LEU A 127 -9.23 21.82 -22.86
N ALA A 128 -8.86 20.55 -23.06
CA ALA A 128 -9.67 19.61 -23.84
C ALA A 128 -11.06 19.39 -23.24
N GLY A 129 -11.14 19.25 -21.92
CA GLY A 129 -12.40 19.10 -21.19
C GLY A 129 -13.27 20.36 -21.24
N ALA A 130 -12.64 21.52 -21.07
CA ALA A 130 -13.32 22.80 -21.18
C ALA A 130 -13.93 22.98 -22.58
N LEU A 131 -13.18 22.64 -23.64
CA LEU A 131 -13.66 22.67 -25.02
C LEU A 131 -14.80 21.66 -25.24
N ALA A 132 -14.63 20.42 -24.79
CA ALA A 132 -15.66 19.39 -24.89
C ALA A 132 -16.97 19.81 -24.21
N GLY A 133 -16.91 20.48 -23.05
CA GLY A 133 -18.09 20.97 -22.34
C GLY A 133 -18.83 22.10 -23.06
N LEU A 134 -18.10 22.91 -23.83
CA LEU A 134 -18.67 23.98 -24.66
C LEU A 134 -19.22 23.45 -26.00
N MET A 135 -18.67 22.33 -26.50
CA MET A 135 -19.03 21.76 -27.80
C MET A 135 -20.05 20.62 -27.72
N THR A 136 -20.24 19.97 -26.57
CA THR A 136 -21.22 18.89 -26.40
C THR A 136 -22.65 19.40 -26.51
N GLU A 137 -23.46 18.73 -27.32
CA GLU A 137 -24.89 18.98 -27.50
C GLU A 137 -25.74 18.03 -26.64
N ARG A 138 -25.26 16.81 -26.43
CA ARG A 138 -25.94 15.73 -25.68
C ARG A 138 -25.61 15.75 -24.19
N GLY A 139 -24.58 16.49 -23.78
CA GLY A 139 -24.12 16.51 -22.39
C GLY A 139 -23.54 15.17 -21.93
N THR A 140 -23.08 14.32 -22.86
CA THR A 140 -22.29 13.12 -22.54
C THR A 140 -21.02 13.16 -23.38
N VAL A 141 -19.86 13.10 -22.73
CA VAL A 141 -18.55 13.10 -23.39
C VAL A 141 -17.78 11.85 -23.02
N GLY A 142 -16.92 11.38 -23.91
CA GLY A 142 -16.15 10.15 -23.77
C GLY A 142 -14.67 10.40 -23.50
N PHE A 143 -14.06 9.56 -22.67
CA PHE A 143 -12.61 9.47 -22.50
C PHE A 143 -12.11 8.05 -22.75
N VAL A 144 -11.14 7.89 -23.67
CA VAL A 144 -10.46 6.62 -23.93
C VAL A 144 -9.04 6.68 -23.37
N GLY A 145 -8.77 5.91 -22.31
CA GLY A 145 -7.44 5.79 -21.70
C GLY A 145 -6.67 4.57 -22.18
N GLY A 146 -5.34 4.67 -22.24
CA GLY A 146 -4.45 3.55 -22.58
C GLY A 146 -4.21 2.62 -21.38
N VAL A 147 -2.93 2.51 -20.98
CA VAL A 147 -2.54 1.87 -19.72
C VAL A 147 -2.76 2.86 -18.56
N ASP A 148 -3.16 2.35 -17.39
CA ASP A 148 -3.39 3.16 -16.20
C ASP A 148 -2.07 3.63 -15.54
N VAL A 149 -1.51 4.72 -16.08
CA VAL A 149 -0.27 5.36 -15.63
C VAL A 149 -0.50 6.84 -15.26
N PRO A 150 0.38 7.47 -14.46
CA PRO A 150 0.17 8.84 -13.99
C PRO A 150 -0.13 9.88 -15.09
N PRO A 151 0.54 9.89 -16.26
CA PRO A 151 0.19 10.82 -17.35
C PRO A 151 -1.26 10.68 -17.85
N VAL A 152 -1.75 9.45 -18.03
CA VAL A 152 -3.13 9.17 -18.49
C VAL A 152 -4.14 9.61 -17.44
N ARG A 153 -3.87 9.36 -16.15
CA ARG A 153 -4.71 9.85 -15.04
C ARG A 153 -4.77 11.37 -14.98
N LYS A 154 -3.65 12.05 -15.27
CA LYS A 154 -3.60 13.52 -15.31
C LYS A 154 -4.42 14.09 -16.45
N PHE A 155 -4.33 13.52 -17.66
CA PHE A 155 -5.21 13.90 -18.77
C PHE A 155 -6.67 13.73 -18.41
N MET A 156 -7.05 12.59 -17.80
CA MET A 156 -8.42 12.32 -17.39
C MET A 156 -8.92 13.30 -16.33
N GLY A 157 -8.20 13.45 -15.21
CA GLY A 157 -8.61 14.36 -14.14
C GLY A 157 -8.66 15.82 -14.62
N GLY A 158 -7.73 16.21 -15.50
CA GLY A 158 -7.79 17.50 -16.17
C GLY A 158 -9.08 17.64 -16.99
N PHE A 159 -9.35 16.67 -17.85
CA PHE A 159 -10.52 16.62 -18.72
C PHE A 159 -11.84 16.72 -17.93
N GLU A 160 -12.01 15.97 -16.86
CA GLU A 160 -13.19 16.03 -16.01
C GLU A 160 -13.36 17.42 -15.36
N HIS A 161 -12.27 17.99 -14.82
CA HIS A 161 -12.34 19.29 -14.15
C HIS A 161 -12.57 20.44 -15.12
N GLY A 162 -11.97 20.37 -16.31
CA GLY A 162 -12.21 21.31 -17.40
C GLY A 162 -13.65 21.27 -17.89
N LEU A 163 -14.20 20.06 -18.07
CA LEU A 163 -15.60 19.86 -18.43
C LEU A 163 -16.52 20.46 -17.37
N ALA A 164 -16.25 20.19 -16.09
CA ALA A 164 -17.05 20.73 -14.98
C ALA A 164 -16.96 22.26 -14.87
N LEU A 165 -15.91 22.91 -15.38
CA LEU A 165 -15.82 24.37 -15.39
C LEU A 165 -16.83 24.98 -16.37
N THR A 166 -16.99 24.38 -17.55
CA THR A 166 -17.79 24.92 -18.66
C THR A 166 -19.20 24.35 -18.72
N ASN A 167 -19.36 23.07 -18.35
CA ASN A 167 -20.64 22.37 -18.35
C ASN A 167 -20.73 21.35 -17.20
N ARG A 168 -21.15 21.82 -16.02
CA ARG A 168 -21.35 20.98 -14.81
C ARG A 168 -22.38 19.86 -14.94
N ARG A 169 -23.26 19.93 -15.94
CA ARG A 169 -24.33 18.93 -16.15
C ARG A 169 -23.88 17.83 -17.10
N ALA A 170 -22.79 18.03 -17.82
CA ALA A 170 -22.25 17.00 -18.71
C ALA A 170 -21.68 15.83 -17.91
N ARG A 171 -21.86 14.62 -18.44
CA ARG A 171 -21.36 13.37 -17.86
C ARG A 171 -20.18 12.85 -18.67
N VAL A 172 -19.14 12.36 -17.99
CA VAL A 172 -18.05 11.64 -18.64
C VAL A 172 -18.33 10.13 -18.61
N VAL A 173 -18.16 9.47 -19.75
CA VAL A 173 -18.10 8.02 -19.87
C VAL A 173 -16.70 7.62 -20.28
N GLN A 174 -16.15 6.56 -19.67
CA GLN A 174 -14.74 6.22 -19.82
C GLN A 174 -14.53 4.75 -20.21
N ALA A 175 -13.49 4.50 -21.01
CA ALA A 175 -13.05 3.16 -21.36
C ALA A 175 -11.52 3.11 -21.40
N TYR A 176 -10.93 2.08 -20.79
CA TYR A 176 -9.49 1.83 -20.84
C TYR A 176 -9.20 0.65 -21.75
N THR A 177 -8.22 0.80 -22.64
CA THR A 177 -7.82 -0.25 -23.59
C THR A 177 -6.83 -1.25 -22.98
N ASP A 178 -6.24 -0.92 -21.82
CA ASP A 178 -5.12 -1.65 -21.20
C ASP A 178 -3.87 -1.73 -22.12
N SER A 179 -3.81 -0.93 -23.20
CA SER A 179 -2.74 -0.98 -24.21
C SER A 179 -2.58 0.35 -24.97
N PHE A 180 -1.34 0.75 -25.25
CA PHE A 180 -1.04 1.89 -26.12
C PHE A 180 -0.89 1.52 -27.61
N THR A 181 -0.86 0.22 -27.93
CA THR A 181 -0.49 -0.29 -29.25
C THR A 181 -1.49 -1.29 -29.83
N ASP A 182 -2.74 -1.29 -29.33
CA ASP A 182 -3.84 -2.13 -29.82
C ASP A 182 -4.94 -1.26 -30.45
N PRO A 183 -4.84 -0.98 -31.77
CA PRO A 183 -5.85 -0.21 -32.50
C PRO A 183 -7.26 -0.79 -32.36
N LYS A 184 -7.41 -2.13 -32.36
CA LYS A 184 -8.72 -2.78 -32.30
C LYS A 184 -9.39 -2.51 -30.96
N ALA A 185 -8.64 -2.64 -29.87
CA ALA A 185 -9.13 -2.29 -28.53
C ALA A 185 -9.55 -0.81 -28.46
N GLY A 186 -8.81 0.08 -29.12
CA GLY A 186 -9.15 1.49 -29.27
C GLY A 186 -10.48 1.73 -29.99
N GLU A 187 -10.68 1.10 -31.15
CA GLU A 187 -11.93 1.20 -31.92
C GLU A 187 -13.13 0.68 -31.12
N GLU A 188 -12.99 -0.46 -30.45
CA GLU A 188 -14.02 -1.05 -29.60
C GLU A 188 -14.34 -0.16 -28.37
N ALA A 189 -13.32 0.46 -27.77
CA ALA A 189 -13.50 1.38 -26.66
C ALA A 189 -14.29 2.62 -27.09
N ALA A 190 -13.90 3.27 -28.20
CA ALA A 190 -14.62 4.41 -28.75
C ALA A 190 -16.07 4.06 -29.10
N GLY A 191 -16.30 2.93 -29.77
CA GLY A 191 -17.65 2.47 -30.12
C GLY A 191 -18.57 2.37 -28.91
N LYS A 192 -18.08 1.77 -27.81
CA LYS A 192 -18.84 1.68 -26.54
C LYS A 192 -19.20 3.05 -25.97
N LEU A 193 -18.32 4.04 -26.06
CA LEU A 193 -18.59 5.39 -25.53
C LEU A 193 -19.65 6.10 -26.39
N VAL A 194 -19.56 5.97 -27.72
CA VAL A 194 -20.55 6.52 -28.65
C VAL A 194 -21.93 5.86 -28.44
N GLU A 195 -21.98 4.54 -28.25
CA GLU A 195 -23.21 3.81 -27.89
C GLU A 195 -23.82 4.29 -26.55
N GLN A 196 -22.98 4.69 -25.60
CA GLN A 196 -23.40 5.28 -24.32
C GLN A 196 -23.83 6.75 -24.44
N GLY A 197 -23.81 7.31 -25.66
CA GLY A 197 -24.31 8.63 -25.99
C GLY A 197 -23.24 9.72 -26.07
N ALA A 198 -21.95 9.39 -26.05
CA ALA A 198 -20.88 10.37 -26.17
C ALA A 198 -20.90 11.08 -27.54
N ASP A 199 -20.91 12.41 -27.53
CA ASP A 199 -20.85 13.25 -28.74
C ASP A 199 -19.56 14.07 -28.88
N VAL A 200 -18.68 13.99 -27.87
CA VAL A 200 -17.27 14.38 -27.94
C VAL A 200 -16.43 13.27 -27.32
N VAL A 201 -15.37 12.79 -27.97
CA VAL A 201 -14.47 11.73 -27.45
C VAL A 201 -13.02 12.22 -27.43
N PHE A 202 -12.42 12.22 -26.24
CA PHE A 202 -10.98 12.47 -26.05
C PHE A 202 -10.26 11.13 -25.84
N ALA A 203 -9.15 10.88 -26.54
CA ALA A 203 -8.38 9.65 -26.37
C ALA A 203 -6.93 9.92 -25.96
N ALA A 204 -6.54 9.43 -24.78
CA ALA A 204 -5.18 9.45 -24.25
C ALA A 204 -4.62 8.01 -24.17
N ALA A 205 -4.40 7.40 -25.34
CA ALA A 205 -4.08 5.97 -25.46
C ALA A 205 -3.08 5.62 -26.57
N GLY A 206 -2.17 6.53 -26.95
CA GLY A 206 -1.19 6.29 -28.02
C GLY A 206 -1.86 5.86 -29.34
N ALA A 207 -1.27 4.91 -30.06
CA ALA A 207 -1.82 4.38 -31.31
C ALA A 207 -3.22 3.75 -31.14
N SER A 208 -3.52 3.14 -29.98
CA SER A 208 -4.88 2.71 -29.65
C SER A 208 -5.84 3.90 -29.61
N GLY A 209 -5.39 5.03 -29.08
CA GLY A 209 -6.15 6.29 -29.01
C GLY A 209 -6.38 6.90 -30.40
N SER A 210 -5.35 6.92 -31.25
CA SER A 210 -5.48 7.36 -32.64
C SER A 210 -6.50 6.51 -33.43
N ALA A 211 -6.57 5.21 -33.17
CA ALA A 211 -7.62 4.35 -33.73
C ALA A 211 -9.01 4.66 -33.15
N ALA A 212 -9.09 4.92 -31.84
CA ALA A 212 -10.31 5.29 -31.15
C ALA A 212 -10.92 6.59 -31.73
N ILE A 213 -10.12 7.65 -31.92
CA ILE A 213 -10.61 8.91 -32.48
C ILE A 213 -11.02 8.77 -33.95
N ARG A 214 -10.31 7.96 -34.76
CA ARG A 214 -10.74 7.68 -36.14
C ARG A 214 -12.06 6.93 -36.20
N ALA A 215 -12.27 5.97 -35.28
CA ALA A 215 -13.52 5.23 -35.20
C ALA A 215 -14.71 6.09 -34.75
N ALA A 216 -14.50 6.97 -33.77
CA ALA A 216 -15.53 7.91 -33.31
C ALA A 216 -15.83 8.99 -34.37
N ALA A 217 -14.80 9.57 -34.99
CA ALA A 217 -14.94 10.59 -36.03
C ALA A 217 -15.74 10.09 -37.24
N ARG A 218 -15.51 8.84 -37.68
CA ARG A 218 -16.29 8.19 -38.76
C ARG A 218 -17.78 8.06 -38.43
N GLN A 219 -18.15 8.08 -37.15
CA GLN A 219 -19.54 8.08 -36.69
C GLN A 219 -20.12 9.48 -36.55
N GLY A 220 -19.38 10.52 -36.97
CA GLY A 220 -19.80 11.92 -36.91
C GLY A 220 -19.64 12.58 -35.54
N VAL A 221 -18.99 11.90 -34.59
CA VAL A 221 -18.74 12.38 -33.23
C VAL A 221 -17.50 13.28 -33.22
N TRP A 222 -17.53 14.38 -32.47
CA TRP A 222 -16.36 15.24 -32.30
C TRP A 222 -15.26 14.49 -31.55
N VAL A 223 -14.00 14.67 -31.95
CA VAL A 223 -12.87 14.01 -31.30
C VAL A 223 -11.79 14.99 -30.89
N VAL A 224 -11.10 14.64 -29.81
CA VAL A 224 -9.91 15.35 -29.33
C VAL A 224 -8.75 14.36 -29.33
N GLY A 225 -7.68 14.71 -30.03
CA GLY A 225 -6.44 13.92 -30.05
C GLY A 225 -5.54 14.20 -28.85
N VAL A 226 -4.38 13.55 -28.79
CA VAL A 226 -3.40 13.72 -27.70
C VAL A 226 -1.96 13.71 -28.24
N ASP A 227 -1.04 14.21 -27.41
CA ASP A 227 0.41 14.25 -27.59
C ASP A 227 0.86 15.17 -28.73
N GLN A 228 0.39 14.92 -29.93
CA GLN A 228 0.73 15.67 -31.13
C GLN A 228 -0.50 16.20 -31.84
N ASP A 229 -0.27 17.03 -32.85
CA ASP A 229 -1.34 17.49 -33.71
C ASP A 229 -1.77 16.33 -34.63
N GLU A 230 -2.80 15.61 -34.20
CA GLU A 230 -3.27 14.40 -34.87
C GLU A 230 -3.98 14.71 -36.19
N TRP A 231 -4.20 15.99 -36.51
CA TRP A 231 -4.56 16.42 -37.86
C TRP A 231 -3.50 16.01 -38.88
N VAL A 232 -2.23 16.25 -38.56
CA VAL A 232 -1.10 16.00 -39.45
C VAL A 232 -0.82 14.51 -39.56
N THR A 233 -0.92 13.78 -38.45
CA THR A 233 -0.42 12.40 -38.37
C THR A 233 -1.52 11.36 -38.49
N THR A 234 -2.47 11.34 -37.57
CA THR A 234 -3.58 10.37 -37.57
C THR A 234 -4.56 10.62 -38.73
N PHE A 235 -4.74 11.88 -39.12
CA PHE A 235 -5.66 12.30 -40.18
C PHE A 235 -4.98 12.74 -41.49
N GLU A 236 -3.65 12.64 -41.58
CA GLU A 236 -2.85 12.89 -42.80
C GLU A 236 -3.21 14.21 -43.51
N ASP A 237 -3.18 15.32 -42.79
CA ASP A 237 -3.55 16.65 -43.28
C ASP A 237 -4.99 16.73 -43.83
N GLY A 238 -5.90 15.99 -43.20
CA GLY A 238 -7.32 15.96 -43.55
C GLY A 238 -7.69 14.97 -44.65
N ARG A 239 -6.77 14.11 -45.09
CA ARG A 239 -7.04 13.09 -46.13
C ARG A 239 -7.81 11.88 -45.60
N VAL A 240 -7.73 11.61 -44.30
CA VAL A 240 -8.42 10.49 -43.67
C VAL A 240 -9.88 10.87 -43.36
N PRO A 241 -10.88 10.03 -43.72
CA PRO A 241 -12.29 10.31 -43.42
C PRO A 241 -12.56 10.59 -41.95
N GLY A 242 -13.35 11.64 -41.67
CA GLY A 242 -13.67 12.09 -40.31
C GLY A 242 -12.70 13.15 -39.77
N ALA A 243 -11.68 13.57 -40.52
CA ALA A 243 -10.75 14.61 -40.08
C ALA A 243 -11.46 15.93 -39.72
N GLU A 244 -12.55 16.25 -40.41
CA GLU A 244 -13.40 17.41 -40.11
C GLU A 244 -14.05 17.37 -38.72
N ARG A 245 -14.02 16.21 -38.06
CA ARG A 245 -14.50 16.00 -36.69
C ARG A 245 -13.40 16.06 -35.63
N LEU A 246 -12.14 16.28 -36.00
CA LEU A 246 -11.09 16.55 -35.03
C LEU A 246 -11.20 18.01 -34.56
N LEU A 247 -11.67 18.22 -33.31
CA LEU A 247 -11.77 19.55 -32.71
C LEU A 247 -10.39 20.18 -32.52
N THR A 248 -9.47 19.40 -31.95
CA THR A 248 -8.09 19.79 -31.59
C THR A 248 -7.35 18.55 -31.11
N SER A 249 -6.06 18.68 -30.81
CA SER A 249 -5.33 17.74 -29.94
C SER A 249 -4.91 18.41 -28.63
N ALA A 250 -4.92 17.65 -27.53
CA ALA A 250 -4.27 17.99 -26.27
C ALA A 250 -2.76 17.72 -26.39
N VAL A 251 -2.03 18.71 -26.89
CA VAL A 251 -0.63 18.57 -27.29
C VAL A 251 0.29 18.52 -26.07
N LYS A 252 1.29 17.65 -26.17
CA LYS A 252 2.42 17.47 -25.27
C LYS A 252 3.70 17.49 -26.09
N ARG A 253 4.48 18.57 -25.98
CA ARG A 253 5.65 18.83 -26.82
C ARG A 253 6.88 18.02 -26.39
N VAL A 254 6.77 16.68 -26.48
CA VAL A 254 7.86 15.74 -26.17
C VAL A 254 9.06 16.00 -27.07
N ASP A 255 8.83 16.35 -28.34
CA ASP A 255 9.84 16.77 -29.30
C ASP A 255 10.67 17.95 -28.79
N GLN A 256 10.00 19.00 -28.30
CA GLN A 256 10.64 20.18 -27.76
C GLN A 256 11.35 19.87 -26.44
N ALA A 257 10.77 19.04 -25.58
CA ALA A 257 11.35 18.67 -24.30
C ALA A 257 12.66 17.88 -24.46
N VAL A 258 12.66 16.87 -25.33
CA VAL A 258 13.85 16.07 -25.65
C VAL A 258 14.91 16.93 -26.32
N TYR A 259 14.53 17.74 -27.31
CA TYR A 259 15.44 18.68 -27.97
C TYR A 259 16.07 19.67 -26.96
N THR A 260 15.27 20.24 -26.06
CA THR A 260 15.72 21.18 -25.04
C THR A 260 16.71 20.52 -24.09
N ALA A 261 16.41 19.29 -23.63
CA ALA A 261 17.28 18.56 -22.72
C ALA A 261 18.64 18.22 -23.37
N ILE A 262 18.64 17.76 -24.63
CA ILE A 262 19.88 17.46 -25.36
C ILE A 262 20.66 18.75 -25.63
N THR A 263 19.99 19.83 -26.03
CA THR A 263 20.64 21.13 -26.24
C THR A 263 21.26 21.67 -24.95
N GLN A 264 20.60 21.49 -23.80
CA GLN A 264 21.18 21.82 -22.49
C GLN A 264 22.38 20.93 -22.16
N ALA A 265 22.40 19.66 -22.60
CA ALA A 265 23.55 18.77 -22.41
C ALA A 265 24.76 19.27 -23.21
N VAL A 266 24.57 19.60 -24.49
CA VAL A 266 25.61 20.17 -25.37
C VAL A 266 26.18 21.47 -24.79
N GLN A 267 25.34 22.30 -24.18
CA GLN A 267 25.76 23.55 -23.54
C GLN A 267 26.39 23.38 -22.13
N GLY A 268 26.51 22.15 -21.61
CA GLY A 268 27.00 21.90 -20.24
C GLY A 268 26.06 22.41 -19.12
N LYS A 269 24.78 22.62 -19.45
CA LYS A 269 23.74 23.16 -18.57
C LYS A 269 22.77 22.11 -18.03
N LEU A 270 22.69 20.93 -18.64
CA LEU A 270 21.81 19.87 -18.17
C LEU A 270 22.21 19.45 -16.74
N ARG A 271 21.25 19.24 -15.85
CA ARG A 271 21.51 18.77 -14.48
C ARG A 271 20.49 17.68 -14.15
N GLY A 272 20.86 16.77 -13.25
CA GLY A 272 19.90 15.82 -12.70
C GLY A 272 18.75 16.53 -11.98
N GLY A 273 17.57 15.92 -11.99
CA GLY A 273 16.33 16.51 -11.49
C GLY A 273 15.25 16.65 -12.55
N VAL A 274 14.23 17.45 -12.29
CA VAL A 274 13.05 17.58 -13.16
C VAL A 274 13.15 18.82 -14.03
N LEU A 275 12.97 18.64 -15.34
CA LEU A 275 12.57 19.69 -16.27
C LEU A 275 11.05 19.60 -16.46
N ARG A 276 10.35 20.65 -16.06
CA ARG A 276 8.89 20.73 -16.11
C ARG A 276 8.45 21.56 -17.32
N PHE A 277 7.46 21.03 -18.03
CA PHE A 277 6.89 21.60 -19.25
C PHE A 277 5.39 21.82 -19.04
N ASP A 278 4.90 23.04 -19.27
CA ASP A 278 3.51 23.43 -18.98
C ASP A 278 3.00 24.50 -19.98
N LEU A 279 1.86 25.13 -19.69
CA LEU A 279 1.31 26.17 -20.58
C LEU A 279 2.18 27.45 -20.66
N THR A 280 3.04 27.70 -19.66
CA THR A 280 3.84 28.93 -19.59
C THR A 280 5.04 28.91 -20.54
N ASP A 281 5.58 27.72 -20.82
CA ASP A 281 6.69 27.50 -21.75
C ASP A 281 6.25 26.86 -23.08
N GLY A 282 4.93 26.65 -23.25
CA GLY A 282 4.34 26.02 -24.44
C GLY A 282 4.60 24.52 -24.52
N GLY A 283 5.04 23.90 -23.43
CA GLY A 283 5.30 22.47 -23.32
C GLY A 283 4.05 21.60 -23.41
N VAL A 284 2.88 22.14 -23.05
CA VAL A 284 1.57 21.53 -23.27
C VAL A 284 0.57 22.56 -23.81
N GLY A 285 -0.52 22.12 -24.44
CA GLY A 285 -1.54 23.04 -24.93
C GLY A 285 -2.62 22.37 -25.79
N LEU A 286 -3.32 23.18 -26.57
CA LEU A 286 -4.21 22.72 -27.64
C LEU A 286 -3.58 22.99 -29.01
N ALA A 287 -3.77 22.07 -29.95
CA ALA A 287 -3.44 22.26 -31.35
C ALA A 287 -4.39 23.27 -32.03
N SER A 288 -4.11 23.57 -33.30
CA SER A 288 -5.04 24.36 -34.12
C SER A 288 -6.34 23.58 -34.38
N TYR A 289 -7.42 24.31 -34.65
CA TYR A 289 -8.73 23.69 -34.90
C TYR A 289 -8.92 23.18 -36.33
N HIS A 290 -8.00 23.51 -37.26
CA HIS A 290 -7.99 23.02 -38.64
C HIS A 290 -9.36 23.10 -39.33
N ALA A 291 -9.91 21.99 -39.84
CA ALA A 291 -11.23 21.98 -40.47
C ALA A 291 -12.39 22.23 -39.49
N ALA A 292 -12.22 21.93 -38.21
CA ALA A 292 -13.23 22.22 -37.18
C ALA A 292 -13.31 23.71 -36.84
N ASP A 293 -12.36 24.53 -37.28
CA ASP A 293 -12.33 25.98 -37.04
C ASP A 293 -13.67 26.65 -37.43
N ALA A 294 -14.24 26.27 -38.58
CA ALA A 294 -15.52 26.78 -39.06
C ALA A 294 -16.72 26.41 -38.18
N ALA A 295 -16.61 25.34 -37.38
CA ALA A 295 -17.67 24.85 -36.50
C ALA A 295 -17.58 25.40 -35.07
N ILE A 296 -16.47 26.06 -34.68
CA ILE A 296 -16.24 26.55 -33.31
C ILE A 296 -16.66 28.03 -33.19
N PRO A 297 -17.73 28.35 -32.42
CA PRO A 297 -18.20 29.72 -32.24
C PRO A 297 -17.15 30.64 -31.62
N SER A 298 -17.20 31.94 -31.94
CA SER A 298 -16.29 32.96 -31.38
C SER A 298 -16.32 33.02 -29.85
N GLU A 299 -17.47 32.78 -29.24
CA GLU A 299 -17.66 32.73 -27.80
C GLU A 299 -16.90 31.57 -27.16
N VAL A 300 -16.91 30.40 -27.81
CA VAL A 300 -16.16 29.22 -27.37
C VAL A 300 -14.66 29.52 -27.41
N ARG A 301 -14.17 30.14 -28.50
CA ARG A 301 -12.76 30.55 -28.62
C ARG A 301 -12.35 31.53 -27.54
N GLY A 302 -13.16 32.56 -27.33
CA GLY A 302 -12.92 33.56 -26.28
C GLY A 302 -12.85 32.92 -24.89
N LYS A 303 -13.73 31.94 -24.61
CA LYS A 303 -13.72 31.22 -23.34
C LYS A 303 -12.50 30.32 -23.17
N ILE A 304 -12.09 29.59 -24.21
CA ILE A 304 -10.88 28.78 -24.15
C ILE A 304 -9.63 29.64 -23.95
N LEU A 305 -9.52 30.79 -24.63
CA LEU A 305 -8.44 31.74 -24.40
C LEU A 305 -8.42 32.27 -22.95
N GLU A 306 -9.58 32.59 -22.38
CA GLU A 306 -9.70 32.98 -20.97
C GLU A 306 -9.24 31.86 -20.02
N VAL A 307 -9.63 30.61 -20.29
CA VAL A 307 -9.22 29.46 -19.47
C VAL A 307 -7.72 29.19 -19.59
N THR A 308 -7.16 29.26 -20.81
CA THR A 308 -5.72 29.12 -21.06
C THR A 308 -4.94 30.16 -20.29
N GLU A 309 -5.31 31.44 -20.36
CA GLU A 309 -4.65 32.50 -19.61
C GLU A 309 -4.85 32.35 -18.09
N GLY A 310 -6.01 31.88 -17.67
CA GLY A 310 -6.30 31.56 -16.28
C GLY A 310 -5.40 30.45 -15.72
N LEU A 311 -5.16 29.40 -16.49
CA LEU A 311 -4.23 28.32 -16.12
C LEU A 311 -2.78 28.81 -16.14
N ARG A 312 -2.39 29.58 -17.16
CA ARG A 312 -1.02 30.14 -17.31
C ARG A 312 -0.64 31.08 -16.17
N THR A 313 -1.59 31.89 -15.69
CA THR A 313 -1.39 32.82 -14.57
C THR A 313 -1.64 32.19 -13.19
N GLY A 314 -2.12 30.94 -13.15
CA GLY A 314 -2.49 30.25 -11.91
C GLY A 314 -3.79 30.73 -11.26
N ARG A 315 -4.56 31.61 -11.92
CA ARG A 315 -5.91 32.03 -11.50
C ARG A 315 -6.88 30.86 -11.51
N ILE A 316 -6.72 29.95 -12.47
CA ILE A 316 -7.40 28.67 -12.53
C ILE A 316 -6.36 27.60 -12.17
N ARG A 317 -6.75 26.66 -11.31
CA ARG A 317 -5.93 25.49 -10.99
C ARG A 317 -6.69 24.25 -11.41
N THR A 318 -5.99 23.31 -12.02
CA THR A 318 -6.56 22.02 -12.45
C THR A 318 -7.04 21.19 -11.28
N ARG A 319 -6.42 21.33 -10.08
CA ARG A 319 -6.72 20.52 -8.88
C ARG A 319 -6.51 19.02 -9.10
N VAL A 320 -5.56 18.69 -9.97
CA VAL A 320 -5.06 17.33 -10.17
C VAL A 320 -3.67 17.25 -9.55
N GLY A 321 -3.42 16.23 -8.73
CA GLY A 321 -2.13 16.04 -8.08
C GLY A 321 -1.07 15.43 -9.02
N PRO A 322 0.19 15.34 -8.57
CA PRO A 322 1.32 14.90 -9.41
C PRO A 322 1.17 13.50 -10.00
N ARG A 323 0.38 12.63 -9.37
CA ARG A 323 0.11 11.25 -9.80
C ARG A 323 -1.25 11.07 -10.50
N GLY A 324 -1.93 12.17 -10.84
CA GLY A 324 -3.29 12.14 -11.37
C GLY A 324 -4.37 11.91 -10.32
N GLU A 325 -4.08 12.19 -9.06
CA GLU A 325 -5.05 12.12 -7.95
C GLU A 325 -5.97 13.33 -7.96
N ASP A 326 -7.29 13.12 -7.85
CA ASP A 326 -8.24 14.22 -7.76
C ASP A 326 -8.15 14.90 -6.39
N LEU A 327 -7.80 16.20 -6.38
CA LEU A 327 -7.70 17.01 -5.16
C LEU A 327 -9.04 17.69 -4.78
N LEU A 328 -10.10 17.53 -5.58
CA LEU A 328 -11.47 17.96 -5.26
C LEU A 328 -12.21 16.95 -4.38
N GLU A 329 -11.95 15.65 -4.56
CA GLU A 329 -12.54 14.61 -3.73
C GLU A 329 -12.04 14.69 -2.27
N GLY A 330 -12.97 14.97 -1.36
CA GLY A 330 -12.72 14.94 0.08
C GLY A 330 -12.32 13.54 0.59
N PHE A 331 -11.85 13.48 1.84
CA PHE A 331 -11.43 12.23 2.49
C PHE A 331 -12.53 11.14 2.51
N LEU A 332 -13.81 11.54 2.57
CA LEU A 332 -14.96 10.64 2.67
C LEU A 332 -15.27 9.89 1.34
N PRO A 333 -15.38 10.56 0.18
CA PRO A 333 -15.46 9.88 -1.13
C PRO A 333 -14.28 8.94 -1.40
N ARG A 334 -13.04 9.31 -1.05
CA ARG A 334 -11.86 8.43 -1.18
C ARG A 334 -11.95 7.16 -0.33
N LEU A 335 -12.68 7.20 0.79
CA LEU A 335 -12.95 6.06 1.65
C LEU A 335 -14.10 5.19 1.14
N MET A 336 -15.02 5.75 0.34
CA MET A 336 -16.14 5.06 -0.30
C MET A 336 -15.80 4.50 -1.69
N ALA A 337 -14.94 5.20 -2.45
CA ALA A 337 -14.28 4.73 -3.67
C ALA A 337 -13.17 3.70 -3.38
N TRP A 338 -12.95 3.40 -2.10
CA TRP A 338 -12.13 2.29 -1.64
C TRP A 338 -12.53 1.03 -2.38
N ASN A 339 -11.55 0.33 -2.95
CA ASN A 339 -11.76 -0.88 -3.71
C ASN A 339 -12.45 -1.94 -2.83
N TRP A 340 -13.79 -1.98 -2.84
CA TRP A 340 -14.55 -2.88 -1.99
C TRP A 340 -14.25 -4.35 -2.31
N GLN A 341 -13.73 -4.65 -3.51
CA GLN A 341 -13.24 -5.99 -3.85
C GLN A 341 -12.03 -6.40 -2.99
N ALA A 342 -11.19 -5.45 -2.56
CA ALA A 342 -10.05 -5.71 -1.68
C ALA A 342 -10.49 -6.06 -0.24
N ALA A 343 -11.61 -5.50 0.22
CA ALA A 343 -12.21 -5.83 1.52
C ALA A 343 -13.16 -7.04 1.46
N LEU A 344 -13.80 -7.26 0.31
CA LEU A 344 -14.76 -8.35 0.07
C LEU A 344 -14.12 -9.72 0.27
N MET A 345 -12.87 -9.91 -0.18
CA MET A 345 -12.18 -11.20 -0.07
C MET A 345 -11.98 -11.64 1.40
N PRO A 346 -11.38 -10.82 2.30
CA PRO A 346 -11.33 -11.14 3.72
C PRO A 346 -12.71 -11.34 4.37
N LEU A 347 -13.70 -10.54 4.01
CA LEU A 347 -15.06 -10.67 4.57
C LEU A 347 -15.70 -12.01 4.19
N LEU A 348 -15.60 -12.40 2.92
CA LEU A 348 -16.10 -13.69 2.43
C LEU A 348 -15.32 -14.86 3.03
N ALA A 349 -14.02 -14.72 3.26
CA ALA A 349 -13.22 -15.71 3.96
C ALA A 349 -13.70 -15.93 5.40
N ILE A 350 -13.91 -14.84 6.16
CA ILE A 350 -14.44 -14.88 7.52
C ILE A 350 -15.85 -15.48 7.52
N PHE A 351 -16.71 -15.04 6.60
CA PHE A 351 -18.07 -15.56 6.47
C PHE A 351 -18.10 -17.07 6.18
N THR A 352 -17.23 -17.54 5.30
CA THR A 352 -17.08 -18.98 4.99
C THR A 352 -16.61 -19.76 6.22
N ALA A 353 -15.63 -19.23 6.95
CA ALA A 353 -15.16 -19.85 8.19
C ALA A 353 -16.29 -19.94 9.24
N LEU A 354 -17.11 -18.91 9.39
CA LEU A 354 -18.30 -18.93 10.25
C LEU A 354 -19.33 -19.97 9.78
N ILE A 355 -19.57 -20.13 8.48
CA ILE A 355 -20.48 -21.18 8.01
C ILE A 355 -19.96 -22.57 8.40
N ILE A 356 -18.68 -22.84 8.19
CA ILE A 356 -18.09 -24.14 8.56
C ILE A 356 -18.07 -24.31 10.08
N GLY A 357 -17.81 -23.24 10.83
CA GLY A 357 -17.91 -23.22 12.28
C GLY A 357 -19.32 -23.61 12.78
N ALA A 358 -20.37 -23.11 12.12
CA ALA A 358 -21.75 -23.44 12.45
C ALA A 358 -22.03 -24.93 12.23
N ILE A 359 -21.52 -25.51 11.13
CA ILE A 359 -21.61 -26.94 10.85
C ILE A 359 -20.88 -27.74 11.96
N PHE A 360 -19.69 -27.29 12.37
CA PHE A 360 -18.95 -27.92 13.47
C PHE A 360 -19.72 -27.87 14.79
N ILE A 361 -20.28 -26.71 15.16
CA ILE A 361 -21.09 -26.58 16.38
C ILE A 361 -22.23 -27.58 16.37
N ALA A 362 -23.04 -27.61 15.29
CA ALA A 362 -24.15 -28.55 15.19
C ALA A 362 -23.70 -30.02 15.17
N ALA A 363 -22.56 -30.33 14.55
CA ALA A 363 -22.07 -31.70 14.43
C ALA A 363 -21.46 -32.25 15.74
N PHE A 364 -20.99 -31.38 16.64
CA PHE A 364 -20.34 -31.79 17.90
C PHE A 364 -21.17 -31.50 19.15
N ASP A 365 -22.37 -30.96 19.00
CA ASP A 365 -23.30 -30.77 20.09
C ASP A 365 -24.08 -32.08 20.39
N PRO A 366 -23.92 -32.67 21.60
CA PRO A 366 -24.64 -33.88 21.98
C PRO A 366 -26.16 -33.72 21.98
N GLU A 367 -26.70 -32.53 22.27
CA GLU A 367 -28.14 -32.27 22.30
C GLU A 367 -28.75 -32.35 20.89
N VAL A 368 -28.00 -31.91 19.88
CA VAL A 368 -28.40 -32.00 18.48
C VAL A 368 -28.55 -33.45 18.05
N TRP A 369 -27.59 -34.32 18.41
CA TRP A 369 -27.65 -35.75 18.11
C TRP A 369 -28.80 -36.45 18.83
N ALA A 370 -29.06 -36.10 20.09
CA ALA A 370 -30.21 -36.61 20.82
C ALA A 370 -31.54 -36.21 20.15
N ALA A 371 -31.64 -34.96 19.68
CA ALA A 371 -32.83 -34.45 18.99
C ALA A 371 -33.09 -35.11 17.64
N PHE A 372 -32.06 -35.56 16.91
CA PHE A 372 -32.23 -36.35 15.69
C PHE A 372 -32.92 -37.70 15.95
N GLY A 373 -32.81 -38.25 17.17
CA GLY A 373 -33.58 -39.42 17.59
C GLY A 373 -35.10 -39.19 17.60
N GLY A 374 -35.54 -37.94 17.75
CA GLY A 374 -36.94 -37.52 17.65
C GLY A 374 -37.42 -37.14 16.25
N GLY A 375 -36.54 -37.25 15.23
CA GLY A 375 -36.84 -36.97 13.83
C GLY A 375 -36.05 -35.78 13.25
N LEU A 376 -35.94 -35.73 11.91
CA LEU A 376 -35.09 -34.77 11.18
C LEU A 376 -35.41 -33.30 11.53
N LYS A 377 -36.70 -32.96 11.63
CA LYS A 377 -37.13 -31.58 11.95
C LYS A 377 -36.70 -31.15 13.36
N ALA A 378 -36.76 -32.06 14.33
CA ALA A 378 -36.34 -31.78 15.70
C ALA A 378 -34.82 -31.58 15.75
N GLY A 379 -34.05 -32.48 15.13
CA GLY A 379 -32.59 -32.34 15.03
C GLY A 379 -32.14 -31.04 14.35
N LEU A 380 -32.75 -30.67 13.21
CA LEU A 380 -32.44 -29.41 12.52
C LEU A 380 -32.83 -28.16 13.33
N ALA A 381 -33.94 -28.20 14.06
CA ALA A 381 -34.36 -27.09 14.92
C ALA A 381 -33.40 -26.89 16.11
N THR A 382 -33.00 -27.99 16.76
CA THR A 382 -32.00 -27.95 17.84
C THR A 382 -30.63 -27.50 17.32
N ALA A 383 -30.22 -27.96 16.14
CA ALA A 383 -28.99 -27.50 15.50
C ALA A 383 -28.98 -25.98 15.29
N TRP A 384 -30.08 -25.42 14.78
CA TRP A 384 -30.21 -23.97 14.61
C TRP A 384 -30.14 -23.22 15.95
N GLN A 385 -30.80 -23.74 16.99
CA GLN A 385 -30.78 -23.15 18.33
C GLN A 385 -29.36 -23.15 18.92
N SER A 386 -28.65 -24.27 18.83
CA SER A 386 -27.27 -24.40 19.29
C SER A 386 -26.34 -23.41 18.58
N ILE A 387 -26.40 -23.36 17.25
CA ILE A 387 -25.62 -22.38 16.44
C ILE A 387 -25.95 -20.95 16.84
N ALA A 388 -27.23 -20.61 16.93
CA ALA A 388 -27.68 -19.25 17.26
C ALA A 388 -27.23 -18.85 18.67
N GLN A 389 -27.32 -19.75 19.66
CA GLN A 389 -26.86 -19.49 21.03
C GLN A 389 -25.33 -19.32 21.07
N ALA A 390 -24.58 -20.18 20.40
CA ALA A 390 -23.12 -20.11 20.33
C ALA A 390 -22.65 -18.78 19.72
N TYR A 391 -23.21 -18.37 18.57
CA TYR A 391 -22.84 -17.11 17.92
C TYR A 391 -23.37 -15.87 18.60
N THR A 392 -24.52 -15.94 19.27
CA THR A 392 -24.97 -14.84 20.13
C THR A 392 -24.03 -14.68 21.32
N ALA A 393 -23.64 -15.77 21.98
CA ALA A 393 -22.69 -15.72 23.10
C ALA A 393 -21.30 -15.25 22.66
N LEU A 394 -20.82 -15.68 21.48
CA LEU A 394 -19.61 -15.18 20.87
C LEU A 394 -19.70 -13.66 20.65
N PHE A 395 -20.74 -13.19 19.96
CA PHE A 395 -20.93 -11.77 19.65
C PHE A 395 -21.05 -10.91 20.92
N GLU A 396 -21.92 -11.29 21.86
CA GLU A 396 -22.09 -10.56 23.12
C GLU A 396 -20.82 -10.57 23.98
N GLY A 397 -20.00 -11.62 23.88
CA GLY A 397 -18.74 -11.72 24.61
C GLY A 397 -17.63 -10.88 23.97
N SER A 398 -17.71 -10.63 22.67
CA SER A 398 -16.78 -9.77 21.95
C SER A 398 -17.16 -8.28 22.03
N PHE A 399 -18.43 -7.95 21.81
CA PHE A 399 -18.89 -6.56 21.64
C PHE A 399 -19.78 -6.06 22.77
N GLY A 400 -20.35 -6.95 23.58
CA GLY A 400 -21.43 -6.62 24.50
C GLY A 400 -22.81 -6.73 23.84
N SER A 401 -23.85 -6.81 24.68
CA SER A 401 -25.23 -6.88 24.21
C SER A 401 -25.73 -5.49 23.80
N PRO A 402 -26.13 -5.25 22.54
CA PRO A 402 -26.57 -3.92 22.09
C PRO A 402 -27.73 -3.37 22.92
N ALA A 403 -28.67 -4.24 23.33
CA ALA A 403 -29.80 -3.87 24.17
C ALA A 403 -29.34 -3.34 25.54
N ARG A 404 -28.40 -4.02 26.20
CA ARG A 404 -27.86 -3.59 27.49
C ARG A 404 -27.03 -2.31 27.39
N ILE A 405 -26.32 -2.11 26.29
CA ILE A 405 -25.57 -0.87 26.05
C ILE A 405 -26.53 0.31 25.90
N ILE A 406 -27.59 0.16 25.10
CA ILE A 406 -28.62 1.20 24.93
C ILE A 406 -29.32 1.50 26.25
N GLU A 407 -29.66 0.47 27.02
CA GLU A 407 -30.25 0.61 28.35
C GLU A 407 -29.29 1.29 29.33
N GLY A 408 -28.01 0.92 29.33
CA GLY A 408 -26.97 1.55 30.13
C GLY A 408 -26.82 3.04 29.82
N PHE A 409 -26.83 3.43 28.54
CA PHE A 409 -26.85 4.85 28.15
C PHE A 409 -28.12 5.57 28.61
N ARG A 410 -29.29 4.93 28.46
CA ARG A 410 -30.56 5.50 28.92
C ARG A 410 -30.53 5.76 30.43
N LEU A 411 -30.06 4.80 31.21
CA LEU A 411 -29.93 4.92 32.67
C LEU A 411 -28.92 6.00 33.03
N TYR A 412 -27.74 6.02 32.40
CA TYR A 412 -26.73 7.06 32.63
C TYR A 412 -27.28 8.47 32.40
N PHE A 413 -28.02 8.70 31.32
CA PHE A 413 -28.63 10.01 31.06
C PHE A 413 -29.78 10.37 32.02
N GLN A 414 -30.31 9.41 32.78
CA GLN A 414 -31.39 9.64 33.75
C GLN A 414 -30.88 9.79 35.18
N THR A 415 -29.87 9.02 35.56
CA THR A 415 -29.39 8.89 36.95
C THR A 415 -27.98 9.45 37.15
N GLU A 416 -27.29 9.79 36.07
CA GLU A 416 -25.85 10.14 36.04
C GLU A 416 -24.92 9.03 36.57
N ASP A 417 -25.45 7.82 36.84
CA ASP A 417 -24.70 6.65 37.29
C ASP A 417 -24.19 5.83 36.09
N ALA A 418 -22.88 5.68 35.99
CA ALA A 418 -22.22 4.97 34.89
C ALA A 418 -22.12 3.45 35.11
N THR A 419 -22.44 2.93 36.30
CA THR A 419 -22.14 1.54 36.69
C THR A 419 -22.70 0.51 35.71
N GLU A 420 -23.97 0.64 35.32
CA GLU A 420 -24.60 -0.29 34.38
C GLU A 420 -24.10 -0.11 32.93
N LEU A 421 -23.76 1.11 32.54
CA LEU A 421 -23.11 1.38 31.25
C LEU A 421 -21.73 0.70 31.17
N LEU A 422 -20.90 0.85 32.21
CA LEU A 422 -19.56 0.28 32.28
C LEU A 422 -19.60 -1.26 32.27
N ARG A 423 -20.55 -1.87 32.98
CA ARG A 423 -20.83 -3.32 32.90
C ARG A 423 -21.28 -3.76 31.51
N ALA A 424 -22.10 -2.97 30.83
CA ALA A 424 -22.58 -3.29 29.49
C ALA A 424 -21.47 -3.24 28.43
N VAL A 425 -20.52 -2.31 28.55
CA VAL A 425 -19.38 -2.18 27.63
C VAL A 425 -18.17 -3.03 28.02
N TYR A 426 -18.20 -3.68 29.19
CA TYR A 426 -17.11 -4.54 29.66
C TYR A 426 -16.61 -5.52 28.58
N PRO A 427 -17.46 -6.30 27.88
CA PRO A 427 -16.99 -7.26 26.88
C PRO A 427 -16.19 -6.61 25.75
N LEU A 428 -16.58 -5.41 25.32
CA LEU A 428 -15.86 -4.61 24.34
C LEU A 428 -14.48 -4.18 24.87
N THR A 429 -14.43 -3.65 26.09
CA THR A 429 -13.17 -3.19 26.70
C THR A 429 -12.20 -4.34 26.98
N GLU A 430 -12.73 -5.51 27.34
CA GLU A 430 -11.97 -6.73 27.57
C GLU A 430 -11.42 -7.30 26.26
N SER A 431 -12.21 -7.27 25.18
CA SER A 431 -11.76 -7.65 23.84
C SER A 431 -10.61 -6.78 23.34
N LEU A 432 -10.69 -5.47 23.57
CA LEU A 432 -9.60 -4.55 23.25
C LEU A 432 -8.35 -4.83 24.09
N ARG A 433 -8.52 -5.12 25.39
CA ARG A 433 -7.42 -5.49 26.28
C ARG A 433 -6.71 -6.76 25.82
N ILE A 434 -7.47 -7.79 25.40
CA ILE A 434 -6.93 -9.05 24.86
C ILE A 434 -6.27 -8.84 23.49
N ALA A 435 -6.78 -7.92 22.67
CA ALA A 435 -6.18 -7.59 21.37
C ALA A 435 -4.83 -6.86 21.50
N THR A 436 -4.60 -6.09 22.57
CA THR A 436 -3.37 -5.30 22.77
C THR A 436 -2.06 -6.11 22.60
N PRO A 437 -1.84 -7.24 23.30
CA PRO A 437 -0.63 -8.05 23.09
C PRO A 437 -0.53 -8.65 21.67
N TYR A 438 -1.66 -9.00 21.04
CA TYR A 438 -1.68 -9.42 19.63
C TYR A 438 -1.26 -8.32 18.66
N ILE A 439 -1.56 -7.05 18.94
CA ILE A 439 -1.12 -5.92 18.10
C ILE A 439 0.41 -5.85 18.13
N PHE A 440 1.00 -5.84 19.32
CA PHE A 440 2.46 -5.80 19.49
C PHE A 440 3.17 -7.02 18.89
N ALA A 441 2.73 -8.23 19.23
CA ALA A 441 3.32 -9.46 18.73
C ALA A 441 3.09 -9.65 17.22
N GLY A 442 1.92 -9.26 16.69
CA GLY A 442 1.64 -9.23 15.26
C GLY A 442 2.57 -8.28 14.51
N LEU A 443 2.82 -7.08 15.06
CA LEU A 443 3.75 -6.12 14.47
C LEU A 443 5.19 -6.63 14.51
N ALA A 444 5.57 -7.31 15.58
CA ALA A 444 6.87 -7.97 15.70
C ALA A 444 7.10 -8.94 14.53
N VAL A 445 6.18 -9.90 14.35
CA VAL A 445 6.31 -10.91 13.30
C VAL A 445 6.24 -10.29 11.90
N ALA A 446 5.32 -9.34 11.68
CA ALA A 446 5.19 -8.63 10.42
C ALA A 446 6.47 -7.85 10.04
N LEU A 447 7.13 -7.24 11.01
CA LEU A 447 8.40 -6.54 10.78
C LEU A 447 9.51 -7.52 10.39
N GLY A 448 9.58 -8.69 11.05
CA GLY A 448 10.48 -9.78 10.65
C GLY A 448 10.27 -10.18 9.20
N PHE A 449 9.01 -10.44 8.80
CA PHE A 449 8.65 -10.80 7.42
C PHE A 449 9.05 -9.73 6.41
N ARG A 450 8.95 -8.44 6.75
CA ARG A 450 9.39 -7.35 5.88
C ARG A 450 10.89 -7.34 5.62
N CYS A 451 11.70 -7.91 6.53
CA CYS A 451 13.14 -8.13 6.34
C CYS A 451 13.46 -9.51 5.72
N GLY A 452 12.45 -10.30 5.35
CA GLY A 452 12.62 -11.66 4.83
C GLY A 452 12.98 -12.70 5.91
N LEU A 453 12.78 -12.38 7.19
CA LEU A 453 13.09 -13.22 8.33
C LEU A 453 11.81 -13.79 8.96
N PHE A 454 11.80 -15.09 9.24
CA PHE A 454 10.65 -15.74 9.84
C PHE A 454 10.85 -15.91 11.36
N ASN A 455 10.38 -14.92 12.14
CA ASN A 455 10.58 -14.88 13.59
C ASN A 455 9.51 -15.67 14.36
N ILE A 456 9.71 -16.99 14.52
CA ILE A 456 8.88 -17.85 15.39
C ILE A 456 9.19 -17.59 16.88
N GLY A 457 10.28 -16.86 17.14
CA GLY A 457 10.78 -16.55 18.48
C GLY A 457 10.00 -15.49 19.24
N ALA A 458 8.97 -14.91 18.63
CA ALA A 458 8.17 -13.86 19.25
C ALA A 458 7.60 -14.29 20.61
N GLU A 459 7.26 -15.58 20.79
CA GLU A 459 6.79 -16.10 22.08
C GLU A 459 7.90 -16.04 23.16
N GLY A 460 9.12 -16.49 22.86
CA GLY A 460 10.23 -16.40 23.81
C GLY A 460 10.65 -14.95 24.11
N GLN A 461 10.57 -14.07 23.09
CA GLN A 461 10.83 -12.64 23.25
C GLN A 461 9.78 -11.97 24.14
N TYR A 462 8.52 -12.37 24.01
CA TYR A 462 7.42 -11.98 24.89
C TYR A 462 7.70 -12.39 26.34
N PHE A 463 8.13 -13.63 26.58
CA PHE A 463 8.50 -14.10 27.92
C PHE A 463 9.68 -13.33 28.53
N VAL A 464 10.76 -13.15 27.77
CA VAL A 464 11.95 -12.44 28.26
C VAL A 464 11.65 -10.96 28.51
N GLY A 465 10.81 -10.34 27.68
CA GLY A 465 10.30 -9.01 27.95
C GLY A 465 9.45 -8.94 29.23
N GLY A 466 8.59 -9.92 29.47
CA GLY A 466 7.86 -10.08 30.72
C GLY A 466 8.79 -10.17 31.94
N LEU A 467 9.81 -11.04 31.89
CA LEU A 467 10.82 -11.18 32.95
C LEU A 467 11.60 -9.89 33.21
N ALA A 468 12.04 -9.19 32.16
CA ALA A 468 12.78 -7.94 32.32
C ALA A 468 11.89 -6.83 32.92
N SER A 469 10.63 -6.74 32.48
CA SER A 469 9.67 -5.76 33.00
C SER A 469 9.28 -6.04 34.45
N VAL A 470 9.03 -7.30 34.82
CA VAL A 470 8.70 -7.68 36.21
C VAL A 470 9.87 -7.42 37.13
N TYR A 471 11.09 -7.75 36.70
CA TYR A 471 12.32 -7.53 37.48
C TYR A 471 12.48 -6.07 37.87
N VAL A 472 12.37 -5.16 36.91
CA VAL A 472 12.41 -3.71 37.18
C VAL A 472 11.23 -3.32 38.07
N GLY A 473 10.03 -3.81 37.75
CA GLY A 473 8.80 -3.48 38.45
C GLY A 473 8.79 -3.79 39.95
N TYR A 474 9.44 -4.87 40.40
CA TYR A 474 9.51 -5.19 41.83
C TYR A 474 10.82 -4.75 42.52
N SER A 475 11.93 -4.61 41.79
CA SER A 475 13.25 -4.32 42.38
C SER A 475 13.45 -2.85 42.72
N LEU A 476 12.85 -1.93 41.94
CA LEU A 476 12.96 -0.49 42.19
C LEU A 476 11.84 -0.02 43.13
N LYS A 477 12.22 0.35 44.36
CA LYS A 477 11.28 0.82 45.39
C LYS A 477 11.42 2.32 45.60
N GLY A 478 10.30 2.98 45.90
CA GLY A 478 10.28 4.43 46.21
C GLY A 478 10.47 5.36 44.99
N VAL A 479 10.41 4.82 43.77
CA VAL A 479 10.54 5.61 42.53
C VAL A 479 9.14 6.08 42.08
N PRO A 480 8.96 7.37 41.71
CA PRO A 480 7.70 7.87 41.17
C PRO A 480 7.27 7.16 39.88
N TRP A 481 5.94 7.07 39.66
CA TRP A 481 5.37 6.30 38.55
C TRP A 481 5.83 6.76 37.17
N PHE A 482 6.04 8.06 36.97
CA PHE A 482 6.47 8.64 35.69
C PHE A 482 7.92 8.28 35.31
N ILE A 483 8.71 7.75 36.24
CA ILE A 483 10.04 7.17 35.97
C ILE A 483 9.94 5.65 35.98
N HIS A 484 9.28 5.08 36.98
CA HIS A 484 9.25 3.63 37.17
C HIS A 484 8.58 2.89 36.00
N LEU A 485 7.40 3.35 35.56
CA LEU A 485 6.67 2.71 34.47
C LEU A 485 7.43 2.76 33.13
N PRO A 486 7.97 3.92 32.65
CA PRO A 486 8.79 3.94 31.44
C PRO A 486 10.04 3.07 31.52
N LEU A 487 10.69 2.99 32.69
CA LEU A 487 11.82 2.09 32.89
C LEU A 487 11.41 0.62 32.79
N ALA A 488 10.30 0.23 33.41
CA ALA A 488 9.80 -1.15 33.35
C ALA A 488 9.36 -1.55 31.93
N LEU A 489 8.66 -0.67 31.21
CA LEU A 489 8.30 -0.86 29.79
C LEU A 489 9.55 -0.92 28.91
N GLY A 490 10.50 0.00 29.14
CA GLY A 490 11.77 0.05 28.42
C GLY A 490 12.63 -1.20 28.65
N ALA A 491 12.62 -1.75 29.87
CA ALA A 491 13.30 -3.00 30.19
C ALA A 491 12.66 -4.19 29.48
N GLY A 492 11.33 -4.26 29.42
CA GLY A 492 10.63 -5.29 28.65
C GLY A 492 10.94 -5.23 27.16
N MET A 493 10.91 -4.03 26.58
CA MET A 493 11.32 -3.80 25.18
C MET A 493 12.79 -4.18 24.95
N ALA A 494 13.70 -3.76 25.82
CA ALA A 494 15.12 -4.05 25.70
C ALA A 494 15.42 -5.56 25.84
N GLY A 495 14.75 -6.24 26.78
CA GLY A 495 14.89 -7.68 27.00
C GLY A 495 14.47 -8.48 25.78
N GLY A 496 13.29 -8.20 25.24
CA GLY A 496 12.83 -8.84 24.00
C GLY A 496 13.73 -8.51 22.80
N ALA A 497 14.17 -7.25 22.66
CA ALA A 497 15.05 -6.82 21.59
C ALA A 497 16.41 -7.53 21.63
N PHE A 498 17.01 -7.61 22.81
CA PHE A 498 18.25 -8.35 23.03
C PHE A 498 18.09 -9.82 22.66
N TRP A 499 17.01 -10.46 23.14
CA TRP A 499 16.77 -11.89 22.89
C TRP A 499 16.65 -12.22 21.40
N SER A 500 15.90 -11.40 20.67
CA SER A 500 15.73 -11.56 19.21
C SER A 500 16.99 -11.20 18.43
N ALA A 501 17.73 -10.18 18.86
CA ALA A 501 18.97 -9.75 18.20
C ALA A 501 20.02 -10.87 18.16
N ILE A 502 20.02 -11.81 19.12
CA ILE A 502 20.87 -13.01 19.10
C ILE A 502 20.60 -13.82 17.82
N ALA A 503 19.34 -14.14 17.53
CA ALA A 503 18.98 -14.87 16.31
C ALA A 503 19.33 -14.09 15.04
N GLY A 504 19.07 -12.77 15.04
CA GLY A 504 19.46 -11.89 13.92
C GLY A 504 20.96 -11.86 13.68
N PHE A 505 21.76 -11.84 14.75
CA PHE A 505 23.22 -11.86 14.70
C PHE A 505 23.75 -13.20 14.19
N LEU A 506 23.23 -14.32 14.69
CA LEU A 506 23.61 -15.65 14.21
C LEU A 506 23.28 -15.81 12.72
N LYS A 507 22.08 -15.39 12.29
CA LYS A 507 21.71 -15.38 10.86
C LYS A 507 22.67 -14.51 10.04
N ALA A 508 22.99 -13.31 10.53
CA ALA A 508 23.85 -12.35 9.83
C ALA A 508 25.31 -12.82 9.70
N LYS A 509 25.85 -13.50 10.73
CA LYS A 509 27.26 -13.89 10.79
C LYS A 509 27.55 -15.28 10.26
N THR A 510 26.73 -16.26 10.62
CA THR A 510 26.99 -17.67 10.29
C THR A 510 26.06 -18.20 9.20
N GLY A 511 25.01 -17.46 8.85
CA GLY A 511 23.97 -17.94 7.94
C GLY A 511 23.00 -18.93 8.59
N ALA A 512 23.13 -19.19 9.90
CA ALA A 512 22.25 -20.10 10.63
C ALA A 512 20.77 -19.72 10.45
N HIS A 513 19.93 -20.73 10.26
CA HIS A 513 18.53 -20.52 9.92
C HIS A 513 17.77 -19.87 11.09
N GLU A 514 17.17 -18.71 10.84
CA GLU A 514 16.51 -17.90 11.87
C GLU A 514 15.32 -18.63 12.49
N VAL A 515 14.57 -19.40 11.70
CA VAL A 515 13.47 -20.26 12.21
C VAL A 515 13.97 -21.21 13.30
N ILE A 516 15.04 -21.97 13.04
CA ILE A 516 15.57 -22.94 14.01
C ILE A 516 16.11 -22.19 15.24
N ASN A 517 16.91 -21.15 15.03
CA ASN A 517 17.50 -20.37 16.12
C ASN A 517 16.42 -19.77 17.03
N THR A 518 15.36 -19.20 16.44
CA THR A 518 14.29 -18.56 17.20
C THR A 518 13.41 -19.58 17.94
N ILE A 519 13.14 -20.75 17.35
CA ILE A 519 12.46 -21.86 18.06
C ILE A 519 13.31 -22.33 19.25
N MET A 520 14.62 -22.55 19.07
CA MET A 520 15.50 -22.99 20.15
C MET A 520 15.61 -21.93 21.26
N LEU A 521 15.66 -20.65 20.90
CA LEU A 521 15.67 -19.54 21.85
C LEU A 521 14.35 -19.42 22.64
N ASN A 522 13.21 -19.90 22.13
CA ASN A 522 11.98 -20.00 22.92
C ASN A 522 12.14 -21.00 24.07
N TYR A 523 12.67 -22.20 23.78
CA TYR A 523 12.90 -23.20 24.82
C TYR A 523 13.90 -22.71 25.88
N ILE A 524 14.96 -22.04 25.44
CA ILE A 524 15.93 -21.43 26.36
C ILE A 524 15.25 -20.35 27.22
N ALA A 525 14.39 -19.51 26.65
CA ALA A 525 13.64 -18.50 27.39
C ALA A 525 12.75 -19.13 28.46
N TYR A 526 12.03 -20.22 28.13
CA TYR A 526 11.19 -20.93 29.10
C TYR A 526 12.02 -21.54 30.23
N ARG A 527 13.13 -22.23 29.90
CA ARG A 527 14.00 -22.83 30.93
C ARG A 527 14.69 -21.79 31.79
N LEU A 528 15.02 -20.63 31.23
CA LEU A 528 15.52 -19.50 31.99
C LEU A 528 14.45 -18.95 32.94
N ALA A 529 13.21 -18.79 32.47
CA ALA A 529 12.08 -18.38 33.31
C ALA A 529 11.82 -19.38 34.44
N ASP A 530 11.79 -20.68 34.14
CA ASP A 530 11.66 -21.76 35.12
C ASP A 530 12.74 -21.64 36.20
N TYR A 531 14.00 -21.52 35.81
CA TYR A 531 15.13 -21.39 36.74
C TYR A 531 15.05 -20.12 37.61
N LEU A 532 14.59 -19.00 37.05
CA LEU A 532 14.49 -17.74 37.79
C LEU A 532 13.33 -17.74 38.78
N LEU A 533 12.20 -18.33 38.41
CA LEU A 533 10.95 -18.29 39.17
C LEU A 533 10.72 -19.52 40.06
N GLN A 534 11.44 -20.62 39.86
CA GLN A 534 11.33 -21.81 40.71
C GLN A 534 11.47 -21.44 42.18
N VAL A 535 10.82 -22.18 43.08
CA VAL A 535 10.88 -21.91 44.52
C VAL A 535 12.33 -21.90 45.00
N GLY A 536 12.76 -20.81 45.63
CA GLY A 536 14.15 -20.57 46.03
C GLY A 536 15.07 -20.02 44.93
N GLY A 537 14.55 -19.76 43.73
CA GLY A 537 15.26 -19.16 42.61
C GLY A 537 15.48 -17.64 42.75
N PRO A 538 16.34 -17.04 41.90
CA PRO A 538 16.75 -15.64 42.02
C PRO A 538 15.62 -14.60 41.95
N MET A 539 14.52 -14.90 41.26
CA MET A 539 13.36 -14.02 41.11
C MET A 539 12.12 -14.58 41.80
N ALA A 540 12.26 -15.62 42.63
CA ALA A 540 11.13 -16.21 43.33
C ALA A 540 10.60 -15.30 44.45
N ARG A 541 9.29 -15.28 44.63
CA ARG A 541 8.64 -14.57 45.73
C ARG A 541 9.06 -15.19 47.07
N PRO A 542 9.67 -14.42 47.99
CA PRO A 542 10.07 -14.96 49.29
C PRO A 542 8.85 -15.49 50.06
N GLY A 543 8.92 -16.74 50.53
CA GLY A 543 7.87 -17.36 51.33
C GLY A 543 6.64 -17.87 50.57
N ASP A 544 6.62 -17.80 49.24
CA ASP A 544 5.58 -18.44 48.41
C ASP A 544 6.05 -19.85 47.99
N PHE A 545 5.14 -20.82 48.05
CA PHE A 545 5.38 -22.20 47.60
C PHE A 545 5.12 -22.38 46.11
N ARG A 546 4.54 -21.37 45.46
CA ARG A 546 4.36 -21.34 44.02
C ARG A 546 5.58 -20.69 43.37
N PRO A 547 6.02 -21.20 42.21
CA PRO A 547 7.07 -20.56 41.44
C PRO A 547 6.52 -19.30 40.76
N VAL A 548 6.61 -18.16 41.45
CA VAL A 548 6.11 -16.85 40.95
C VAL A 548 7.07 -15.74 41.37
N SER A 549 7.07 -14.63 40.64
CA SER A 549 7.81 -13.45 41.06
C SER A 549 7.14 -12.72 42.24
N PRO A 550 7.87 -11.85 42.95
CA PRO A 550 7.25 -10.79 43.74
C PRO A 550 6.25 -9.98 42.91
N GLU A 551 5.29 -9.36 43.60
CA GLU A 551 4.41 -8.37 42.98
C GLU A 551 5.21 -7.11 42.67
N ILE A 552 4.91 -6.50 41.52
CA ILE A 552 5.52 -5.23 41.14
C ILE A 552 4.94 -4.10 42.01
N GLU A 553 5.71 -3.04 42.19
CA GLU A 553 5.25 -1.84 42.90
C GLU A 553 4.13 -1.15 42.10
N THR A 554 3.18 -0.52 42.81
CA THR A 554 2.05 0.18 42.18
C THR A 554 2.48 1.32 41.26
N THR A 555 3.67 1.88 41.46
CA THR A 555 4.25 2.90 40.57
C THR A 555 4.70 2.34 39.22
N ALA A 556 4.83 1.03 39.06
CA ALA A 556 5.11 0.37 37.79
C ALA A 556 3.84 -0.06 37.04
N TYR A 557 2.65 0.14 37.61
CA TYR A 557 1.40 -0.29 36.98
C TYR A 557 1.11 0.55 35.73
N LEU A 558 0.70 -0.11 34.66
CA LEU A 558 0.11 0.57 33.50
C LEU A 558 -1.21 1.23 33.93
N PRO A 559 -1.38 2.56 33.75
CA PRO A 559 -2.58 3.26 34.20
C PRO A 559 -3.83 2.68 33.53
N GLN A 560 -4.83 2.33 34.34
CA GLN A 560 -6.15 1.94 33.85
C GLN A 560 -6.94 3.19 33.47
N PHE A 561 -7.80 3.10 32.45
CA PHE A 561 -8.65 4.23 32.05
C PHE A 561 -9.75 4.53 33.06
N PHE A 562 -10.20 3.50 33.78
CA PHE A 562 -11.26 3.59 34.80
C PHE A 562 -10.76 2.95 36.11
N PRO A 563 -9.78 3.57 36.79
CA PRO A 563 -9.08 2.94 37.93
C PRO A 563 -9.98 2.70 39.16
N ASN A 564 -11.13 3.37 39.24
CA ASN A 564 -12.08 3.26 40.35
C ASN A 564 -13.15 2.19 40.12
N ASP A 565 -13.22 1.58 38.93
CA ASP A 565 -14.23 0.60 38.60
C ASP A 565 -13.58 -0.76 38.28
N PRO A 566 -13.75 -1.78 39.15
CA PRO A 566 -13.15 -3.10 38.94
C PRO A 566 -13.73 -3.83 37.73
N SER A 567 -14.83 -3.35 37.14
CA SER A 567 -15.42 -3.94 35.94
C SER A 567 -14.59 -3.67 34.69
N ILE A 568 -13.89 -2.53 34.56
CA ILE A 568 -13.13 -2.22 33.33
C ILE A 568 -11.63 -2.37 33.56
N ARG A 569 -11.03 -3.31 32.81
CA ARG A 569 -9.60 -3.65 32.92
C ARG A 569 -8.73 -3.10 31.80
N ILE A 570 -9.29 -2.25 30.94
CA ILE A 570 -8.55 -1.65 29.83
C ILE A 570 -7.56 -0.61 30.37
N ASN A 571 -6.33 -0.68 29.87
CA ASN A 571 -5.21 0.13 30.36
C ASN A 571 -4.54 0.90 29.21
N ALA A 572 -3.68 1.85 29.57
CA ALA A 572 -2.95 2.72 28.64
C ALA A 572 -2.07 1.97 27.63
N GLY A 573 -1.83 0.66 27.83
CA GLY A 573 -1.10 -0.18 26.89
C GLY A 573 -1.75 -0.27 25.52
N LEU A 574 -3.08 -0.11 25.41
CA LEU A 574 -3.74 0.02 24.10
C LEU A 574 -3.23 1.25 23.33
N LEU A 575 -3.03 2.39 24.00
CA LEU A 575 -2.49 3.59 23.36
C LEU A 575 -1.05 3.38 22.91
N VAL A 576 -0.26 2.69 23.73
CA VAL A 576 1.12 2.32 23.37
C VAL A 576 1.12 1.39 22.15
N ALA A 577 0.18 0.44 22.06
CA ALA A 577 0.05 -0.46 20.91
C ALA A 577 -0.35 0.30 19.65
N LEU A 578 -1.33 1.21 19.72
CA LEU A 578 -1.73 2.05 18.59
C LEU A 578 -0.60 2.99 18.16
N ALA A 579 0.14 3.56 19.11
CA ALA A 579 1.34 4.34 18.82
C ALA A 579 2.41 3.47 18.12
N ALA A 580 2.61 2.22 18.56
CA ALA A 580 3.52 1.28 17.91
C ALA A 580 3.10 0.97 16.46
N VAL A 581 1.80 0.84 16.16
CA VAL A 581 1.32 0.70 14.77
C VAL A 581 1.75 1.90 13.94
N GLY A 582 1.54 3.12 14.44
CA GLY A 582 1.95 4.36 13.77
C GLY A 582 3.46 4.47 13.58
N VAL A 583 4.23 4.18 14.62
CA VAL A 583 5.70 4.21 14.60
C VAL A 583 6.26 3.18 13.62
N ILE A 584 5.74 1.95 13.61
CA ILE A 584 6.22 0.92 12.68
C ILE A 584 5.78 1.20 11.25
N HIS A 585 4.58 1.76 11.04
CA HIS A 585 4.19 2.25 9.73
C HIS A 585 5.13 3.36 9.24
N TRP A 586 5.42 4.35 10.09
CA TRP A 586 6.35 5.43 9.75
C TRP A 586 7.76 4.89 9.49
N LEU A 587 8.29 4.06 10.40
CA LEU A 587 9.59 3.41 10.28
C LEU A 587 9.71 2.70 8.93
N LEU A 588 8.77 1.81 8.62
CA LEU A 588 8.79 1.09 7.36
C LEU A 588 8.68 2.07 6.19
N PHE A 589 7.59 2.82 6.06
CA PHE A 589 7.22 3.49 4.80
C PHE A 589 7.75 4.91 4.63
N LYS A 590 8.33 5.51 5.66
CA LYS A 590 8.77 6.91 5.66
C LYS A 590 10.23 7.11 6.07
N THR A 591 11.00 6.05 6.34
CA THR A 591 12.43 6.16 6.70
C THR A 591 13.34 5.35 5.76
N THR A 592 14.61 5.74 5.70
CA THR A 592 15.67 5.01 4.98
C THR A 592 15.90 3.62 5.57
N VAL A 593 15.89 3.49 6.90
CA VAL A 593 16.00 2.21 7.60
C VAL A 593 14.88 1.26 7.18
N GLY A 594 13.64 1.75 7.10
CA GLY A 594 12.51 0.94 6.64
C GLY A 594 12.61 0.54 5.16
N PHE A 595 13.15 1.42 4.32
CA PHE A 595 13.48 1.08 2.94
C PHE A 595 14.53 -0.02 2.87
N GLU A 596 15.63 0.08 3.63
CA GLU A 596 16.67 -0.94 3.70
C GLU A 596 16.12 -2.30 4.16
N ILE A 597 15.31 -2.31 5.22
CA ILE A 597 14.65 -3.53 5.73
C ILE A 597 13.84 -4.20 4.61
N ARG A 598 12.98 -3.43 3.92
CA ARG A 598 12.17 -3.97 2.81
C ARG A 598 13.02 -4.42 1.62
N ALA A 599 14.04 -3.66 1.25
CA ALA A 599 14.93 -3.99 0.14
C ALA A 599 15.70 -5.28 0.42
N VAL A 600 16.19 -5.45 1.66
CA VAL A 600 16.82 -6.68 2.13
C VAL A 600 15.84 -7.84 2.10
N GLY A 601 14.60 -7.64 2.59
CA GLY A 601 13.58 -8.69 2.56
C GLY A 601 13.19 -9.13 1.14
N ALA A 602 13.08 -8.19 0.21
CA ALA A 602 12.78 -8.48 -1.20
C ALA A 602 13.92 -9.24 -1.88
N ASN A 603 15.16 -8.74 -1.75
CA ASN A 603 16.33 -9.41 -2.33
C ASN A 603 17.64 -9.02 -1.61
N PRO A 604 18.16 -9.86 -0.70
CA PRO A 604 19.38 -9.57 0.04
C PRO A 604 20.63 -9.44 -0.85
N ARG A 605 20.66 -10.15 -2.00
CA ARG A 605 21.80 -10.08 -2.93
C ARG A 605 21.79 -8.72 -3.65
N ALA A 606 20.63 -8.29 -4.14
CA ALA A 606 20.48 -6.98 -4.78
C ALA A 606 20.72 -5.83 -3.78
N ALA A 607 20.22 -5.98 -2.54
CA ALA A 607 20.46 -5.01 -1.47
C ALA A 607 21.97 -4.87 -1.17
N ARG A 608 22.71 -5.99 -1.09
CA ARG A 608 24.16 -5.97 -0.89
C ARG A 608 24.89 -5.27 -2.03
N THR A 609 24.50 -5.51 -3.28
CA THR A 609 25.10 -4.83 -4.45
C THR A 609 24.77 -3.34 -4.51
N ALA A 610 23.67 -2.91 -3.91
CA ALA A 610 23.29 -1.50 -3.75
C ALA A 610 23.92 -0.83 -2.52
N GLY A 611 24.88 -1.49 -1.84
CA GLY A 611 25.56 -0.94 -0.67
C GLY A 611 24.81 -1.08 0.66
N ILE A 612 23.62 -1.71 0.66
CA ILE A 612 22.82 -1.91 1.87
C ILE A 612 23.41 -3.08 2.68
N SER A 613 23.70 -2.82 3.96
CA SER A 613 24.22 -3.87 4.86
C SER A 613 23.12 -4.83 5.28
N VAL A 614 23.07 -6.00 4.63
CA VAL A 614 22.15 -7.11 4.97
C VAL A 614 22.31 -7.55 6.43
N ALA A 615 23.55 -7.67 6.91
CA ALA A 615 23.84 -8.12 8.26
C ALA A 615 23.28 -7.16 9.32
N ARG A 616 23.48 -5.85 9.13
CA ARG A 616 22.93 -4.83 10.04
C ARG A 616 21.40 -4.87 10.04
N ASN A 617 20.80 -4.99 8.87
CA ASN A 617 19.34 -5.01 8.73
C ASN A 617 18.70 -6.28 9.32
N PHE A 618 19.36 -7.44 9.25
CA PHE A 618 18.89 -8.64 9.95
C PHE A 618 18.91 -8.47 11.47
N ILE A 619 20.02 -7.97 12.03
CA ILE A 619 20.13 -7.74 13.47
C ILE A 619 19.12 -6.69 13.92
N LEU A 620 19.01 -5.58 13.19
CA LEU A 620 18.12 -4.47 13.52
C LEU A 620 16.65 -4.87 13.42
N ALA A 621 16.24 -5.53 12.34
CA ALA A 621 14.85 -6.00 12.19
C ALA A 621 14.47 -7.00 13.27
N MET A 622 15.37 -7.93 13.62
CA MET A 622 15.15 -8.85 14.72
C MET A 622 15.10 -8.13 16.06
N ALA A 623 15.99 -7.18 16.34
CA ALA A 623 15.97 -6.41 17.57
C ALA A 623 14.67 -5.62 17.74
N ILE A 624 14.22 -4.90 16.71
CA ILE A 624 12.95 -4.15 16.78
C ILE A 624 11.76 -5.11 16.90
N SER A 625 11.76 -6.23 16.16
CA SER A 625 10.75 -7.28 16.29
C SER A 625 10.70 -7.81 17.72
N GLY A 626 11.86 -8.12 18.30
CA GLY A 626 11.97 -8.60 19.67
C GLY A 626 11.49 -7.57 20.68
N GLY A 627 11.79 -6.29 20.45
CA GLY A 627 11.31 -5.22 21.31
C GLY A 627 9.80 -5.08 21.31
N LEU A 628 9.16 -5.21 20.15
CA LEU A 628 7.70 -5.23 20.03
C LEU A 628 7.09 -6.44 20.74
N ALA A 629 7.65 -7.64 20.55
CA ALA A 629 7.21 -8.83 21.27
C ALA A 629 7.42 -8.70 22.80
N GLY A 630 8.54 -8.10 23.22
CA GLY A 630 8.82 -7.81 24.62
C GLY A 630 7.86 -6.80 25.24
N LEU A 631 7.39 -5.81 24.47
CA LEU A 631 6.32 -4.89 24.88
C LEU A 631 4.97 -5.59 25.07
N ALA A 632 4.67 -6.62 24.27
CA ALA A 632 3.48 -7.45 24.51
C ALA A 632 3.58 -8.16 25.89
N GLY A 633 4.74 -8.69 26.25
CA GLY A 633 4.97 -9.30 27.55
C GLY A 633 4.91 -8.30 28.69
N ALA A 634 5.53 -7.12 28.50
CA ALA A 634 5.49 -6.03 29.47
C ALA A 634 4.07 -5.51 29.70
N HIS A 635 3.22 -5.45 28.66
CA HIS A 635 1.81 -5.09 28.80
C HIS A 635 1.08 -6.04 29.75
N ASP A 636 1.21 -7.34 29.54
CA ASP A 636 0.49 -8.34 30.34
C ASP A 636 0.97 -8.33 31.79
N ILE A 637 2.26 -8.18 32.03
CA ILE A 637 2.81 -8.09 33.39
C ILE A 637 2.46 -6.78 34.07
N LEU A 638 2.74 -5.63 33.44
CA LEU A 638 2.58 -4.33 34.11
C LEU A 638 1.13 -3.86 34.17
N GLY A 639 0.27 -4.34 33.27
CA GLY A 639 -1.11 -3.86 33.12
C GLY A 639 -2.21 -4.84 33.48
N VAL A 640 -1.91 -6.12 33.67
CA VAL A 640 -2.93 -7.15 33.88
C VAL A 640 -2.62 -8.05 35.08
N ILE A 641 -1.44 -8.68 35.10
CA ILE A 641 -1.13 -9.74 36.07
C ILE A 641 -0.39 -9.18 37.30
N HIS A 642 0.45 -8.17 37.13
CA HIS A 642 1.24 -7.50 38.18
C HIS A 642 2.27 -8.37 38.91
N PHE A 643 2.44 -9.63 38.47
CA PHE A 643 3.53 -10.53 38.81
C PHE A 643 3.73 -11.51 37.65
N MET A 644 4.83 -12.25 37.65
CA MET A 644 5.12 -13.25 36.64
C MET A 644 4.83 -14.66 37.19
N PRO A 645 3.87 -15.41 36.61
CA PRO A 645 3.66 -16.82 36.94
C PRO A 645 4.68 -17.72 36.21
N ASN A 646 5.08 -18.83 36.84
CA ASN A 646 5.77 -19.92 36.13
C ASN A 646 4.78 -20.60 35.16
N ALA A 647 5.22 -20.87 33.93
CA ALA A 647 4.37 -21.21 32.79
C ALA A 647 3.43 -20.08 32.30
N PHE A 648 3.98 -18.87 32.15
CA PHE A 648 3.36 -17.73 31.45
C PHE A 648 3.15 -17.97 29.93
N PHE A 649 2.68 -19.15 29.53
CA PHE A 649 2.52 -19.55 28.12
C PHE A 649 1.17 -19.06 27.60
N SER A 650 1.22 -18.06 26.73
CA SER A 650 0.03 -17.31 26.30
C SER A 650 -0.43 -17.65 24.88
N GLY A 651 0.52 -18.11 24.04
CA GLY A 651 0.32 -18.39 22.62
C GLY A 651 0.35 -17.14 21.73
N TYR A 652 0.47 -15.93 22.29
CA TYR A 652 0.37 -14.68 21.55
C TYR A 652 1.40 -14.57 20.41
N GLY A 653 2.63 -15.03 20.63
CA GLY A 653 3.70 -15.01 19.64
C GLY A 653 3.46 -15.97 18.48
N PHE A 654 2.94 -17.17 18.74
CA PHE A 654 2.65 -18.16 17.70
C PHE A 654 1.43 -17.76 16.85
N ASP A 655 0.33 -17.41 17.50
CA ASP A 655 -0.88 -16.93 16.84
C ASP A 655 -0.59 -15.70 15.96
N SER A 656 0.30 -14.81 16.42
CA SER A 656 0.68 -13.59 15.72
C SER A 656 1.40 -13.84 14.38
N ILE A 657 1.91 -15.04 14.14
CA ILE A 657 2.41 -15.44 12.82
C ILE A 657 1.28 -15.40 11.81
N ALA A 658 0.14 -15.99 12.15
CA ALA A 658 -1.03 -15.98 11.28
C ALA A 658 -1.63 -14.57 11.15
N LEU A 659 -1.62 -13.77 12.22
CA LEU A 659 -2.08 -12.37 12.18
C LEU A 659 -1.23 -11.50 11.26
N ALA A 660 0.09 -11.69 11.28
CA ALA A 660 1.01 -11.01 10.38
C ALA A 660 0.73 -11.39 8.91
N LEU A 661 0.46 -12.67 8.62
CA LEU A 661 0.09 -13.13 7.28
C LEU A 661 -1.29 -12.59 6.85
N LEU A 662 -2.28 -12.65 7.73
CA LEU A 662 -3.63 -12.09 7.53
C LEU A 662 -3.56 -10.59 7.21
N GLY A 663 -2.73 -9.86 7.96
CA GLY A 663 -2.44 -8.44 7.75
C GLY A 663 -1.50 -8.14 6.58
N LYS A 664 -1.06 -9.17 5.80
CA LYS A 664 -0.09 -9.06 4.70
C LYS A 664 1.19 -8.29 5.08
N SER A 665 1.65 -8.48 6.31
CA SER A 665 2.78 -7.78 6.91
C SER A 665 2.68 -6.25 6.83
N HIS A 666 1.46 -5.69 6.72
CA HIS A 666 1.20 -4.26 6.76
C HIS A 666 0.73 -3.87 8.18
N PRO A 667 1.30 -2.83 8.83
CA PRO A 667 0.98 -2.50 10.22
C PRO A 667 -0.52 -2.28 10.50
N VAL A 668 -1.23 -1.61 9.59
CA VAL A 668 -2.69 -1.43 9.70
C VAL A 668 -3.44 -2.75 9.50
N GLY A 669 -2.98 -3.61 8.58
CA GLY A 669 -3.59 -4.93 8.38
C GLY A 669 -3.41 -5.83 9.60
N VAL A 670 -2.24 -5.75 10.25
CA VAL A 670 -1.94 -6.43 11.51
C VAL A 670 -2.83 -5.94 12.65
N LEU A 671 -3.05 -4.62 12.76
CA LEU A 671 -3.96 -4.05 13.75
C LEU A 671 -5.37 -4.64 13.59
N LEU A 672 -5.91 -4.65 12.37
CA LEU A 672 -7.24 -5.20 12.11
C LEU A 672 -7.31 -6.71 12.36
N ALA A 673 -6.28 -7.46 12.00
CA ALA A 673 -6.17 -8.89 12.27
C ALA A 673 -6.14 -9.18 13.78
N ALA A 674 -5.33 -8.43 14.54
CA ALA A 674 -5.21 -8.56 15.99
C ALA A 674 -6.51 -8.20 16.72
N LEU A 675 -7.22 -7.17 16.26
CA LEU A 675 -8.56 -6.83 16.78
C LEU A 675 -9.54 -7.97 16.51
N LEU A 676 -9.62 -8.48 15.28
CA LEU A 676 -10.48 -9.62 14.96
C LEU A 676 -10.21 -10.82 15.90
N PHE A 677 -8.93 -11.18 16.08
CA PHE A 677 -8.56 -12.32 16.91
C PHE A 677 -8.82 -12.09 18.41
N GLY A 678 -8.50 -10.90 18.92
CA GLY A 678 -8.76 -10.55 20.32
C GLY A 678 -10.26 -10.59 20.64
N PHE A 679 -11.10 -10.09 19.73
CA PHE A 679 -12.55 -10.14 19.87
C PHE A 679 -13.07 -11.57 19.83
N LEU A 680 -12.62 -12.40 18.88
CA LEU A 680 -13.00 -13.81 18.84
C LEU A 680 -12.60 -14.56 20.12
N ARG A 681 -11.39 -14.29 20.65
CA ARG A 681 -10.89 -14.94 21.87
C ARG A 681 -11.66 -14.51 23.12
N ALA A 682 -12.04 -13.24 23.23
CA ALA A 682 -12.89 -12.74 24.31
C ALA A 682 -14.30 -13.35 24.25
N GLY A 683 -14.90 -13.38 23.06
CA GLY A 683 -16.20 -14.01 22.84
C GLY A 683 -16.21 -15.51 23.12
N ALA A 684 -15.11 -16.20 22.82
CA ALA A 684 -14.94 -17.63 23.10
C ALA A 684 -15.13 -17.97 24.59
N GLN A 685 -14.57 -17.14 25.49
CA GLN A 685 -14.69 -17.37 26.93
C GLN A 685 -16.15 -17.27 27.40
N ARG A 686 -16.93 -16.34 26.83
CA ARG A 686 -18.37 -16.23 27.13
C ARG A 686 -19.14 -17.41 26.54
N MET A 687 -18.82 -17.81 25.31
CA MET A 687 -19.44 -18.96 24.65
C MET A 687 -19.22 -20.26 25.44
N GLN A 688 -18.02 -20.48 25.98
CA GLN A 688 -17.72 -21.62 26.84
C GLN A 688 -18.51 -21.57 28.16
N GLY A 689 -18.61 -20.40 28.79
CA GLY A 689 -19.29 -20.25 30.07
C GLY A 689 -20.82 -20.31 30.02
N TRP A 690 -21.43 -19.93 28.89
CA TRP A 690 -22.89 -19.79 28.76
C TRP A 690 -23.53 -20.80 27.81
N ALA A 691 -22.92 -21.02 26.64
CA ALA A 691 -23.44 -21.94 25.63
C ALA A 691 -22.88 -23.37 25.77
N HIS A 692 -22.00 -23.62 26.77
CA HIS A 692 -21.35 -24.91 27.01
C HIS A 692 -20.59 -25.47 25.79
N VAL A 693 -20.26 -24.60 24.83
CA VAL A 693 -19.51 -24.96 23.63
C VAL A 693 -18.03 -24.98 23.97
N PRO A 694 -17.30 -26.10 23.72
CA PRO A 694 -15.87 -26.17 23.97
C PRO A 694 -15.07 -25.04 23.30
N ILE A 695 -14.08 -24.49 24.00
CA ILE A 695 -13.24 -23.40 23.47
C ILE A 695 -12.46 -23.82 22.22
N ASP A 696 -12.21 -25.13 22.08
CA ASP A 696 -11.53 -25.73 20.92
C ASP A 696 -12.26 -25.45 19.60
N ILE A 697 -13.60 -25.29 19.62
CA ILE A 697 -14.37 -24.92 18.43
C ILE A 697 -13.98 -23.53 17.92
N ILE A 698 -13.62 -22.60 18.82
CA ILE A 698 -13.10 -21.29 18.40
C ILE A 698 -11.68 -21.39 17.87
N SER A 699 -10.84 -22.25 18.42
CA SER A 699 -9.52 -22.51 17.84
C SER A 699 -9.64 -23.07 16.42
N VAL A 700 -10.62 -23.95 16.16
CA VAL A 700 -10.95 -24.43 14.81
C VAL A 700 -11.45 -23.27 13.93
N LEU A 701 -12.36 -22.44 14.43
CA LEU A 701 -12.89 -21.28 13.70
C LEU A 701 -11.78 -20.29 13.32
N GLN A 702 -10.91 -19.95 14.27
CA GLN A 702 -9.73 -19.10 14.06
C GLN A 702 -8.80 -19.70 13.00
N GLY A 703 -8.52 -21.01 13.07
CA GLY A 703 -7.74 -21.73 12.06
C GLY A 703 -8.38 -21.68 10.67
N LEU A 704 -9.70 -21.87 10.57
CA LEU A 704 -10.45 -21.76 9.32
C LEU A 704 -10.39 -20.34 8.75
N ILE A 705 -10.56 -19.30 9.59
CA ILE A 705 -10.41 -17.90 9.17
C ILE A 705 -9.03 -17.68 8.57
N ILE A 706 -7.97 -18.13 9.24
CA ILE A 706 -6.60 -18.01 8.73
C ILE A 706 -6.46 -18.71 7.38
N ILE A 707 -6.93 -19.95 7.25
CA ILE A 707 -6.83 -20.73 6.00
C ILE A 707 -7.56 -20.02 4.86
N PHE A 708 -8.82 -19.61 5.05
CA PHE A 708 -9.58 -18.98 3.97
C PHE A 708 -9.04 -17.60 3.59
N VAL A 709 -8.51 -16.83 4.54
CA VAL A 709 -7.91 -15.54 4.20
C VAL A 709 -6.55 -15.73 3.53
N ALA A 710 -5.76 -16.73 3.96
CA ALA A 710 -4.48 -17.07 3.33
C ALA A 710 -4.65 -17.74 1.95
N ALA A 711 -5.81 -18.34 1.68
CA ALA A 711 -6.15 -19.00 0.42
C ALA A 711 -7.25 -18.24 -0.35
N PRO A 712 -6.97 -17.01 -0.84
CA PRO A 712 -7.97 -16.20 -1.53
C PRO A 712 -8.52 -16.89 -2.79
N GLU A 713 -7.76 -17.75 -3.45
CA GLU A 713 -8.24 -18.50 -4.63
C GLU A 713 -9.38 -19.47 -4.28
N VAL A 714 -9.34 -20.09 -3.09
CA VAL A 714 -10.42 -20.98 -2.63
C VAL A 714 -11.72 -20.18 -2.45
N VAL A 715 -11.62 -19.01 -1.82
CA VAL A 715 -12.77 -18.12 -1.63
C VAL A 715 -13.29 -17.60 -2.99
N ARG A 716 -12.41 -17.24 -3.93
CA ARG A 716 -12.84 -16.86 -5.28
C ARG A 716 -13.57 -17.98 -6.00
N LEU A 717 -13.09 -19.22 -5.88
CA LEU A 717 -13.73 -20.40 -6.47
C LEU A 717 -15.13 -20.61 -5.88
N LEU A 718 -15.26 -20.55 -4.56
CA LEU A 718 -16.54 -20.74 -3.85
C LEU A 718 -17.59 -19.69 -4.26
N TYR A 719 -17.18 -18.41 -4.36
CA TYR A 719 -18.10 -17.31 -4.68
C TYR A 719 -18.08 -16.89 -6.16
N ARG A 720 -17.38 -17.62 -7.03
CA ARG A 720 -17.25 -17.35 -8.48
C ARG A 720 -16.82 -15.91 -8.80
N LEU A 721 -15.88 -15.37 -8.03
CA LEU A 721 -15.35 -14.01 -8.21
C LEU A 721 -14.23 -13.99 -9.26
N ARG A 722 -14.20 -12.96 -10.11
CA ARG A 722 -13.11 -12.76 -11.08
C ARG A 722 -11.80 -12.45 -10.35
N ALA A 723 -10.71 -13.09 -10.78
CA ALA A 723 -9.37 -12.78 -10.27
C ALA A 723 -8.97 -11.34 -10.65
N PRO A 724 -8.34 -10.57 -9.73
CA PRO A 724 -7.78 -9.27 -10.08
C PRO A 724 -6.62 -9.46 -11.07
N LYS A 725 -6.56 -8.60 -12.12
CA LYS A 725 -5.56 -8.67 -13.20
C LYS A 725 -4.12 -8.32 -12.75
N VAL A 726 -3.94 -7.76 -11.55
CA VAL A 726 -2.63 -7.46 -10.97
C VAL A 726 -2.38 -8.46 -9.84
N GLU A 727 -1.38 -9.33 -10.00
CA GLU A 727 -0.87 -10.14 -8.89
C GLU A 727 -0.41 -9.19 -7.78
N ALA A 728 -1.03 -9.30 -6.60
CA ALA A 728 -0.55 -8.60 -5.42
C ALA A 728 0.89 -9.03 -5.15
N GLU A 729 1.79 -8.07 -4.98
CA GLU A 729 3.21 -8.27 -4.69
C GLU A 729 3.38 -9.30 -3.56
N ALA A 730 3.71 -10.54 -3.90
CA ALA A 730 3.83 -11.61 -2.92
C ALA A 730 5.08 -11.36 -2.09
N ILE A 731 4.89 -11.11 -0.78
CA ILE A 731 5.99 -11.03 0.17
C ILE A 731 6.49 -12.45 0.42
N PHE A 732 7.44 -12.91 -0.39
CA PHE A 732 8.05 -14.22 -0.21
C PHE A 732 8.98 -14.21 1.01
N THR A 733 8.58 -14.87 2.10
CA THR A 733 9.50 -15.22 3.19
C THR A 733 10.39 -16.37 2.71
N ARG A 734 11.65 -16.08 2.39
CA ARG A 734 12.59 -17.10 1.86
C ARG A 734 13.10 -18.11 2.89
N GLY A 735 12.75 -17.94 4.17
CA GLY A 735 13.09 -18.87 5.25
C GLY A 735 12.34 -20.21 5.21
N TRP A 736 11.41 -20.41 4.27
CA TRP A 736 10.73 -21.69 4.07
C TRP A 736 10.84 -22.10 2.59
N GLY A 737 11.33 -23.31 2.34
CA GLY A 737 11.15 -23.98 1.04
C GLY A 737 12.15 -23.65 -0.09
N ARG A 738 13.37 -23.20 0.19
CA ARG A 738 14.47 -23.30 -0.81
C ARG A 738 15.52 -24.31 -0.35
N ILE A 739 15.38 -25.54 -0.84
CA ILE A 739 16.51 -26.44 -1.09
C ILE A 739 17.10 -26.04 -2.44
#